data_AF-A0A7S4PF47-F1
#
_entry.id   AF-A0A7S4PF47-F1
#
_cell.length_a   1.000
_cell.length_b   1.000
_cell.length_c   1.000
_cell.angle_alpha   90.00
_cell.angle_beta   90.00
_cell.angle_gamma   90.00
#
_symmetry.space_group_name_H-M   'P 1'
#
loop_
_entity.id
_entity.type
_entity.pdbx_description
1 polymer ?
#
loop_
_entity_poly.entity_id
_entity_poly.type
_entity_poly.pdbx_seq_one_letter_code
_entity_poly.pdbx_strand_id
1 'polypeptide(L)'
;GTYSNEGAHKCSSCSETSFAIEEGAAVCTPCGPNIYATEDRLGCDYNGCKFAVSDDIVYDFSPLKTSGDMYGPIWDINNHGYYLNPCQIQHNNHSCFDNNGNVLPTHACQELPPSLGYSYDLGHIMGFVAFDDPGAEDPEAFLRSGARMTFEGGSSYGCDTQLTGTTFPRESHIDFYCNPSAGIGYPEPLEPVEYTDCKYQFVWQSLYACPLCTKSDFYPVYGACKDGVATVTYQPKNRCYGGETRPDEELECKDITKSCPPGTYFPVDSFVDDKCVDAPVGAFTIGGGLYLDQFDSLAEFDLYSSWVPQGELVRSGEGGTTLKLSVFLNMAGKVDFTYKVIADGVLDQNRNGGLYFTLDGTNLLSGVTSTFFDYVTFTYPLSAGTHVLTWSFVGGESPSSGSRGYYAAIDKIIVDGLKIAARQPILCKEGTYQNETGSIECLECPEDTFSTTGADKCQQCEEKHYSLPGSGDCAVPTRCTEEDYTVVYTPCSPSGKRTKYFYPLQPKTCYDDENLNFPTNATEEDCPDCPLGFVRLSDDPIGDPDATENSFDECVPCGVDLVWVDGKCQSIEVGSRSELTITYFDSGSFLQPGWWGEGEWPAGHNAFSSMCNGKCGNAGWRIVNNTAESGFHSVQGEVESILSLEQELQHEGYMSFEYKISAQKTEDMAEDTNLAGIQFFVDGVIEDDLVSFHPPEDQWMSARTVLLPAGRHFFQWVFHQPLGTNRHKRASLRNIQVTGSSEGGAVSSKLCPAGTFSVLDGAGCRPCPPGKYSGEGSYDCDVCPIGTYSDSEGSGECHNCGHGVNASDDKTTCEYASCVFETETGTIFNLTSLGGLMGGSDRPVYTQVVDNGNVFLSLCEKLGDVEG
;
A
#
# COMPACT_ATOMS: atom_id res chain seq x y z
N GLY A 1 18.72 -1.80 59.05
CA GLY A 1 19.29 -3.04 58.51
C GLY A 1 20.78 -3.05 58.76
N THR A 2 21.25 -4.08 59.44
CA THR A 2 22.67 -4.33 59.66
C THR A 2 22.96 -5.80 59.42
N TYR A 3 24.14 -6.11 58.92
CA TYR A 3 24.58 -7.48 58.68
C TYR A 3 25.83 -7.81 59.52
N SER A 4 26.08 -9.10 59.71
CA SER A 4 27.27 -9.58 60.43
C SER A 4 27.81 -10.86 59.80
N ASN A 5 29.01 -10.80 59.24
CA ASN A 5 29.70 -11.98 58.73
C ASN A 5 30.04 -12.96 59.87
N GLU A 6 30.22 -14.24 59.53
CA GLU A 6 30.67 -15.25 60.49
C GLU A 6 31.98 -14.82 61.16
N GLY A 7 32.01 -14.81 62.49
CA GLY A 7 33.16 -14.38 63.29
C GLY A 7 33.29 -12.87 63.53
N ALA A 8 32.36 -12.04 63.03
CA ALA A 8 32.39 -10.60 63.31
C ALA A 8 31.97 -10.27 64.76
N HIS A 9 32.65 -9.29 65.37
CA HIS A 9 32.38 -8.85 66.76
C HIS A 9 31.44 -7.63 66.84
N LYS A 10 30.98 -7.10 65.70
CA LYS A 10 30.02 -5.99 65.59
C LYS A 10 29.26 -6.09 64.27
N CYS A 11 28.03 -5.62 64.25
CA CYS A 11 27.23 -5.51 63.03
C CYS A 11 27.67 -4.29 62.20
N SER A 12 27.57 -4.40 60.88
CA SER A 12 27.82 -3.33 59.92
C SER A 12 26.50 -2.89 59.28
N SER A 13 26.33 -1.61 58.96
CA SER A 13 25.15 -1.12 58.23
C SER A 13 25.19 -1.56 56.78
N CYS A 14 24.03 -1.82 56.19
CA CYS A 14 23.89 -1.95 54.74
C CYS A 14 24.09 -0.60 54.04
N SER A 15 24.44 -0.65 52.75
CA SER A 15 24.65 0.54 51.90
C SER A 15 23.33 1.22 51.55
N GLU A 16 23.38 2.33 50.81
CA GLU A 16 22.16 3.02 50.36
C GLU A 16 21.39 2.28 49.27
N THR A 17 22.00 1.25 48.69
CA THR A 17 21.45 0.42 47.63
C THR A 17 21.27 -1.04 48.08
N SER A 18 21.35 -1.32 49.39
CA SER A 18 21.17 -2.66 49.93
C SER A 18 20.50 -2.65 51.30
N PHE A 19 19.83 -3.75 51.63
CA PHE A 19 19.05 -3.90 52.86
C PHE A 19 19.33 -5.24 53.55
N ALA A 20 18.94 -5.36 54.82
CA ALA A 20 18.98 -6.63 55.55
C ALA A 20 17.61 -7.28 55.48
N ILE A 21 17.49 -8.44 54.82
CA ILE A 21 16.22 -9.14 54.58
C ILE A 21 15.58 -9.70 55.86
N GLU A 22 16.39 -10.01 56.86
CA GLU A 22 15.94 -10.55 58.14
C GLU A 22 16.85 -10.14 59.31
N GLU A 23 16.35 -10.31 60.54
CA GLU A 23 17.17 -10.12 61.73
C GLU A 23 18.30 -11.17 61.78
N GLY A 24 19.55 -10.71 61.91
CA GLY A 24 20.71 -11.60 61.93
C GLY A 24 21.30 -11.92 60.55
N ALA A 25 20.88 -11.20 59.50
CA ALA A 25 21.40 -11.38 58.14
C ALA A 25 22.95 -11.42 58.08
N ALA A 26 23.48 -12.43 57.38
CA ALA A 26 24.92 -12.60 57.19
C ALA A 26 25.51 -11.66 56.12
N VAL A 27 24.67 -11.16 55.21
CA VAL A 27 25.04 -10.23 54.12
C VAL A 27 23.84 -9.31 53.81
N CYS A 28 24.09 -8.14 53.22
CA CYS A 28 23.03 -7.28 52.71
C CYS A 28 22.61 -7.69 51.29
N THR A 29 21.31 -7.65 51.04
CA THR A 29 20.71 -7.91 49.72
C THR A 29 20.64 -6.61 48.93
N PRO A 30 21.10 -6.56 47.67
CA PRO A 30 20.98 -5.37 46.84
C PRO A 30 19.52 -5.06 46.51
N CYS A 31 19.18 -3.78 46.39
CA CYS A 31 17.96 -3.36 45.71
C CYS A 31 18.14 -3.46 44.19
N GLY A 32 17.02 -3.57 43.47
CA GLY A 32 17.04 -3.63 42.01
C GLY A 32 17.57 -2.34 41.37
N PRO A 33 17.86 -2.36 40.05
CA PRO A 33 18.33 -1.20 39.30
C PRO A 33 17.51 0.07 39.58
N ASN A 34 18.22 1.18 39.81
CA ASN A 34 17.68 2.52 40.12
C ASN A 34 16.74 2.60 41.34
N ILE A 35 16.79 1.63 42.26
CA ILE A 35 16.04 1.63 43.52
C ILE A 35 16.99 1.73 44.71
N TYR A 36 16.60 2.52 45.71
CA TYR A 36 17.37 2.74 46.95
C TYR A 36 16.75 2.00 48.13
N ALA A 37 17.57 1.68 49.13
CA ALA A 37 17.10 1.12 50.39
C ALA A 37 16.39 2.19 51.23
N THR A 38 15.34 1.80 51.95
CA THR A 38 14.62 2.64 52.91
C THR A 38 15.59 3.26 53.94
N GLU A 39 15.22 4.38 54.59
CA GLU A 39 16.08 5.03 55.59
C GLU A 39 16.54 4.07 56.70
N ASP A 40 15.66 3.15 57.11
CA ASP A 40 15.96 2.14 58.11
C ASP A 40 16.74 0.94 57.57
N ARG A 41 17.01 0.85 56.26
CA ARG A 41 17.73 -0.24 55.55
C ARG A 41 17.11 -1.62 55.75
N LEU A 42 15.79 -1.71 55.90
CA LEU A 42 15.07 -2.99 56.07
C LEU A 42 14.32 -3.45 54.80
N GLY A 43 14.29 -2.62 53.76
CA GLY A 43 13.73 -2.97 52.45
C GLY A 43 14.15 -1.97 51.39
N CYS A 44 13.55 -2.08 50.21
CA CYS A 44 13.73 -1.14 49.11
C CYS A 44 12.58 -0.13 49.07
N ASP A 45 12.90 1.14 48.85
CA ASP A 45 11.93 2.20 48.67
C ASP A 45 11.57 2.33 47.19
N TYR A 46 10.36 1.88 46.84
CA TYR A 46 9.85 1.93 45.48
C TYR A 46 9.26 3.29 45.08
N ASN A 47 9.55 4.37 45.82
CA ASN A 47 9.16 5.76 45.52
C ASN A 47 7.64 5.95 45.29
N GLY A 48 6.82 5.19 46.00
CA GLY A 48 5.38 5.19 45.77
C GLY A 48 4.95 4.63 44.40
N CYS A 49 5.85 3.98 43.66
CA CYS A 49 5.72 3.50 42.27
C CYS A 49 5.69 4.62 41.23
N LYS A 50 6.43 5.69 41.52
CA LYS A 50 6.67 6.80 40.60
C LYS A 50 8.17 6.89 40.33
N PHE A 51 8.55 6.97 39.06
CA PHE A 51 9.94 6.90 38.64
C PHE A 51 10.24 8.06 37.71
N ALA A 52 11.15 8.94 38.13
CA ALA A 52 11.62 10.05 37.32
C ALA A 52 12.86 9.62 36.53
N VAL A 53 12.80 9.79 35.21
CA VAL A 53 13.91 9.53 34.28
C VAL A 53 14.65 10.83 34.00
N SER A 54 13.91 11.93 33.85
CA SER A 54 14.40 13.31 33.74
C SER A 54 13.41 14.27 34.41
N ASP A 55 13.70 15.58 34.42
CA ASP A 55 12.76 16.60 34.91
C ASP A 55 11.44 16.62 34.11
N ASP A 56 11.47 16.19 32.84
CA ASP A 56 10.33 16.21 31.91
C ASP A 56 9.70 14.82 31.65
N ILE A 57 10.27 13.73 32.19
CA ILE A 57 9.78 12.36 32.01
C ILE A 57 9.66 11.67 33.37
N VAL A 58 8.42 11.51 33.82
CA VAL A 58 8.08 10.83 35.07
C VAL A 58 6.98 9.80 34.83
N TYR A 59 7.23 8.54 35.18
CA TYR A 59 6.24 7.48 35.09
C TYR A 59 5.50 7.29 36.43
N ASP A 60 4.18 7.02 36.36
CA ASP A 60 3.35 6.71 37.53
C ASP A 60 2.60 5.39 37.33
N PHE A 61 3.23 4.31 37.80
CA PHE A 61 2.67 2.96 37.77
C PHE A 61 1.85 2.63 39.03
N SER A 62 1.68 3.58 39.96
CA SER A 62 0.91 3.34 41.19
C SER A 62 -0.52 2.82 40.97
N PRO A 63 -1.22 3.14 39.86
CA PRO A 63 -2.54 2.57 39.57
C PRO A 63 -2.53 1.07 39.22
N LEU A 64 -1.37 0.50 38.87
CA LEU A 64 -1.21 -0.93 38.61
C LEU A 64 -1.01 -1.75 39.89
N LYS A 65 -0.96 -1.11 41.07
CA LYS A 65 -0.85 -1.85 42.33
C LYS A 65 -2.17 -2.52 42.68
N THR A 66 -2.13 -3.84 42.87
CA THR A 66 -3.26 -4.61 43.43
C THR A 66 -2.90 -5.18 44.80
N SER A 67 -3.84 -5.10 45.75
CA SER A 67 -3.75 -5.75 47.06
C SER A 67 -4.59 -7.03 47.15
N GLY A 68 -5.31 -7.37 46.07
CA GLY A 68 -6.14 -8.56 45.93
C GLY A 68 -5.41 -9.66 45.17
N ASP A 69 -6.07 -10.20 44.14
CA ASP A 69 -5.43 -11.12 43.20
C ASP A 69 -4.38 -10.37 42.38
N MET A 70 -3.25 -11.02 42.10
CA MET A 70 -2.23 -10.55 41.17
C MET A 70 -2.75 -10.64 39.71
N TYR A 71 -2.11 -9.93 38.78
CA TYR A 71 -2.44 -10.02 37.36
C TYR A 71 -2.02 -11.38 36.81
N GLY A 72 -3.01 -12.23 36.52
CA GLY A 72 -2.80 -13.58 36.04
C GLY A 72 -4.06 -14.45 36.21
N PRO A 73 -4.00 -15.72 35.81
CA PRO A 73 -2.84 -16.38 35.21
C PRO A 73 -2.60 -15.89 33.78
N ILE A 74 -1.32 -15.65 33.46
CA ILE A 74 -0.80 -15.41 32.12
C ILE A 74 -0.27 -16.76 31.65
N TRP A 75 -0.68 -17.25 30.48
CA TRP A 75 -0.36 -18.61 30.02
C TRP A 75 0.67 -18.58 28.89
N ASP A 76 1.73 -19.37 28.99
CA ASP A 76 2.65 -19.64 27.87
C ASP A 76 2.14 -20.77 26.97
N ILE A 77 2.81 -20.98 25.83
CA ILE A 77 2.53 -22.10 24.90
C ILE A 77 2.65 -23.50 25.52
N ASN A 78 3.33 -23.63 26.66
CA ASN A 78 3.53 -24.88 27.40
C ASN A 78 2.52 -25.05 28.55
N ASN A 79 1.54 -24.14 28.67
CA ASN A 79 0.51 -24.13 29.69
C ASN A 79 1.06 -23.98 31.13
N HIS A 80 2.14 -23.21 31.30
CA HIS A 80 2.56 -22.66 32.57
C HIS A 80 1.81 -21.35 32.86
N GLY A 81 1.34 -21.19 34.10
CA GLY A 81 0.64 -19.98 34.54
C GLY A 81 1.58 -19.03 35.27
N TYR A 82 1.52 -17.74 34.97
CA TYR A 82 2.32 -16.71 35.62
C TYR A 82 1.41 -15.63 36.25
N TYR A 83 1.85 -15.07 37.37
CA TYR A 83 1.18 -13.97 38.04
C TYR A 83 2.16 -12.83 38.30
N LEU A 84 1.74 -11.59 38.03
CA LEU A 84 2.56 -10.38 38.15
C LEU A 84 1.85 -9.34 39.02
N ASN A 85 2.58 -8.61 39.86
CA ASN A 85 2.07 -7.49 40.66
C ASN A 85 3.12 -6.38 40.77
N PRO A 86 3.12 -5.42 39.83
CA PRO A 86 4.02 -4.29 39.85
C PRO A 86 3.91 -3.49 41.16
N CYS A 87 5.05 -3.15 41.75
CA CYS A 87 5.15 -2.25 42.90
C CYS A 87 4.39 -2.66 44.17
N GLN A 88 3.91 -3.90 44.29
CA GLN A 88 3.32 -4.46 45.49
C GLN A 88 3.67 -5.95 45.62
N ILE A 89 4.25 -6.34 46.77
CA ILE A 89 4.57 -7.74 47.09
C ILE A 89 3.50 -8.43 47.95
N GLN A 90 2.64 -7.64 48.60
CA GLN A 90 1.57 -8.16 49.44
C GLN A 90 0.31 -8.37 48.60
N HIS A 91 -0.14 -9.60 48.51
CA HIS A 91 -1.35 -10.01 47.79
C HIS A 91 -2.08 -11.12 48.57
N ASN A 92 -3.21 -11.60 48.06
CA ASN A 92 -3.93 -12.72 48.69
C ASN A 92 -3.31 -14.08 48.31
N ASN A 93 -3.79 -15.18 48.91
CA ASN A 93 -3.27 -16.52 48.67
C ASN A 93 -3.94 -17.25 47.49
N HIS A 94 -4.67 -16.54 46.62
CA HIS A 94 -5.27 -17.14 45.43
C HIS A 94 -4.32 -17.17 44.22
N SER A 95 -3.33 -16.27 44.17
CA SER A 95 -2.38 -16.16 43.06
C SER A 95 -1.06 -16.90 43.33
N CYS A 96 -0.29 -16.47 44.33
CA CYS A 96 1.03 -17.03 44.66
C CYS A 96 1.09 -17.52 46.11
N PHE A 97 1.43 -18.80 46.32
CA PHE A 97 1.50 -19.40 47.65
C PHE A 97 2.55 -20.50 47.76
N ASP A 98 3.08 -20.69 48.97
CA ASP A 98 4.08 -21.70 49.29
C ASP A 98 3.47 -23.11 49.46
N ASN A 99 4.30 -24.12 49.70
CA ASN A 99 3.86 -25.52 49.89
C ASN A 99 2.93 -25.72 51.11
N ASN A 100 2.81 -24.72 51.98
CA ASN A 100 1.94 -24.74 53.16
C ASN A 100 0.66 -23.92 52.93
N GLY A 101 0.47 -23.33 51.74
CA GLY A 101 -0.66 -22.46 51.40
C GLY A 101 -0.56 -21.03 51.96
N ASN A 102 0.61 -20.60 52.43
CA ASN A 102 0.85 -19.22 52.85
C ASN A 102 1.14 -18.35 51.63
N VAL A 103 0.72 -17.08 51.67
CA VAL A 103 1.04 -16.08 50.64
C VAL A 103 2.56 -15.98 50.49
N LEU A 104 3.05 -16.10 49.25
CA LEU A 104 4.45 -15.81 48.92
C LEU A 104 4.60 -14.30 48.70
N PRO A 105 5.38 -13.56 49.51
CA PRO A 105 5.54 -12.12 49.30
C PRO A 105 6.45 -11.85 48.09
N THR A 106 5.86 -11.71 46.90
CA THR A 106 6.61 -11.56 45.64
C THR A 106 5.91 -10.63 44.65
N HIS A 107 6.68 -10.08 43.69
CA HIS A 107 6.14 -9.34 42.55
C HIS A 107 5.77 -10.26 41.39
N ALA A 108 6.37 -11.45 41.30
CA ALA A 108 6.07 -12.41 40.25
C ALA A 108 6.19 -13.86 40.72
N CYS A 109 5.27 -14.71 40.30
CA CYS A 109 5.39 -16.15 40.52
C CYS A 109 4.95 -16.98 39.31
N GLN A 110 5.48 -18.19 39.21
CA GLN A 110 5.00 -19.23 38.30
C GLN A 110 4.16 -20.25 39.08
N GLU A 111 2.93 -20.49 38.63
CA GLU A 111 2.07 -21.57 39.11
C GLU A 111 2.57 -22.91 38.58
N LEU A 112 2.85 -23.83 39.49
CA LEU A 112 3.20 -25.21 39.14
C LEU A 112 1.94 -26.06 38.92
N PRO A 113 2.05 -27.19 38.21
CA PRO A 113 0.91 -28.08 37.99
C PRO A 113 0.11 -28.36 39.27
N PRO A 114 -1.23 -28.48 39.20
CA PRO A 114 -2.11 -28.64 40.37
C PRO A 114 -1.76 -29.81 41.30
N SER A 115 -0.95 -30.77 40.83
CA SER A 115 -0.45 -31.91 41.59
C SER A 115 0.61 -31.55 42.64
N LEU A 116 1.30 -30.41 42.50
CA LEU A 116 2.35 -29.95 43.42
C LEU A 116 1.83 -28.92 44.43
N GLY A 117 0.90 -28.04 44.03
CA GLY A 117 0.16 -27.16 44.95
C GLY A 117 0.98 -26.04 45.60
N TYR A 118 1.92 -25.43 44.87
CA TYR A 118 2.68 -24.23 45.28
C TYR A 118 3.27 -23.50 44.07
N SER A 119 3.76 -22.27 44.25
CA SER A 119 4.33 -21.44 43.18
C SER A 119 5.85 -21.24 43.34
N TYR A 120 6.57 -21.02 42.24
CA TYR A 120 7.95 -20.54 42.28
C TYR A 120 7.99 -19.01 42.34
N ASP A 121 8.74 -18.46 43.30
CA ASP A 121 9.07 -17.04 43.35
C ASP A 121 9.98 -16.68 42.16
N LEU A 122 9.51 -15.79 41.29
CA LEU A 122 10.24 -15.31 40.12
C LEU A 122 10.88 -13.94 40.33
N GLY A 123 10.74 -13.35 41.52
CA GLY A 123 11.38 -12.10 41.90
C GLY A 123 10.58 -11.29 42.91
N HIS A 124 11.16 -11.08 44.09
CA HIS A 124 10.59 -10.26 45.17
C HIS A 124 11.29 -8.89 45.34
N ILE A 125 12.32 -8.60 44.54
CA ILE A 125 13.04 -7.32 44.54
C ILE A 125 12.77 -6.60 43.23
N MET A 126 12.01 -5.51 43.26
CA MET A 126 11.78 -4.71 42.06
C MET A 126 12.94 -3.77 41.73
N GLY A 127 13.21 -3.61 40.44
CA GLY A 127 14.01 -2.57 39.82
C GLY A 127 13.24 -1.83 38.72
N PHE A 128 13.73 -0.66 38.35
CA PHE A 128 13.17 0.16 37.26
C PHE A 128 14.29 0.58 36.31
N VAL A 129 14.08 0.38 35.03
CA VAL A 129 15.02 0.75 33.97
C VAL A 129 14.22 1.46 32.89
N ALA A 130 14.51 2.74 32.66
CA ALA A 130 13.95 3.43 31.50
C ALA A 130 14.46 2.75 30.22
N PHE A 131 13.65 2.72 29.17
CA PHE A 131 14.16 2.30 27.87
C PHE A 131 15.28 3.23 27.45
N ASP A 132 16.45 2.67 27.23
CA ASP A 132 17.63 3.39 26.81
C ASP A 132 18.17 2.70 25.58
N ASP A 133 18.16 3.43 24.47
CA ASP A 133 18.83 3.04 23.25
C ASP A 133 19.82 4.16 22.90
N PRO A 134 21.12 3.98 23.18
CA PRO A 134 22.13 4.98 22.86
C PRO A 134 22.28 5.25 21.36
N GLY A 135 21.65 4.44 20.50
CA GLY A 135 21.51 4.65 19.07
C GLY A 135 20.18 5.29 18.63
N ALA A 136 19.23 5.51 19.56
CA ALA A 136 17.96 6.14 19.22
C ALA A 136 18.16 7.60 18.79
N GLU A 137 17.52 7.94 17.68
CA GLU A 137 17.65 9.24 17.01
C GLU A 137 16.92 10.36 17.76
N ASP A 138 15.81 10.01 18.41
CA ASP A 138 15.17 10.81 19.43
C ASP A 138 15.21 10.03 20.75
N PRO A 139 16.30 10.20 21.53
CA PRO A 139 16.43 9.57 22.83
C PRO A 139 15.26 9.93 23.75
N GLU A 140 14.69 11.13 23.61
CA GLU A 140 13.58 11.57 24.47
C GLU A 140 12.27 10.86 24.09
N ALA A 141 11.94 10.72 22.80
CA ALA A 141 10.78 9.96 22.36
C ALA A 141 10.89 8.47 22.71
N PHE A 142 12.09 7.89 22.57
CA PHE A 142 12.33 6.50 22.98
C PHE A 142 12.15 6.33 24.50
N LEU A 143 12.70 7.26 25.30
CA LEU A 143 12.50 7.30 26.76
C LEU A 143 11.03 7.49 27.15
N ARG A 144 10.19 8.08 26.29
CA ARG A 144 8.73 8.27 26.47
C ARG A 144 7.88 7.11 25.94
N SER A 145 8.47 6.19 25.19
CA SER A 145 7.77 5.04 24.60
C SER A 145 7.41 3.97 25.64
N GLY A 146 8.12 3.94 26.77
CA GLY A 146 7.91 2.97 27.82
C GLY A 146 9.09 2.81 28.78
N ALA A 147 9.01 1.77 29.60
CA ALA A 147 10.08 1.41 30.53
C ALA A 147 10.03 -0.08 30.90
N ARG A 148 11.15 -0.61 31.40
CA ARG A 148 11.27 -1.97 31.92
C ARG A 148 11.19 -1.97 33.44
N MET A 149 10.36 -2.85 33.99
CA MET A 149 10.47 -3.27 35.38
C MET A 149 11.18 -4.62 35.48
N THR A 150 12.11 -4.74 36.41
CA THR A 150 12.80 -5.99 36.71
C THR A 150 12.34 -6.51 38.06
N PHE A 151 12.14 -7.81 38.19
CA PHE A 151 11.88 -8.49 39.46
C PHE A 151 12.98 -9.51 39.68
N GLU A 152 13.82 -9.27 40.68
CA GLU A 152 15.02 -10.04 40.98
C GLU A 152 14.91 -10.75 42.33
N GLY A 153 15.87 -11.63 42.62
CA GLY A 153 15.96 -12.33 43.91
C GLY A 153 15.03 -13.54 44.03
N GLY A 154 14.44 -14.02 42.94
CA GLY A 154 13.55 -15.18 42.94
C GLY A 154 14.24 -16.48 43.40
N SER A 155 13.44 -17.52 43.60
CA SER A 155 13.93 -18.81 44.10
C SER A 155 14.97 -19.42 43.16
N SER A 156 16.10 -19.88 43.70
CA SER A 156 17.13 -20.63 42.96
C SER A 156 16.86 -22.13 42.88
N TYR A 157 15.79 -22.62 43.52
CA TYR A 157 15.47 -24.04 43.56
C TYR A 157 15.05 -24.56 42.18
N GLY A 158 15.75 -25.59 41.67
CA GLY A 158 15.50 -26.14 40.34
C GLY A 158 16.06 -25.31 39.18
N CYS A 159 16.78 -24.22 39.47
CA CYS A 159 17.47 -23.36 38.51
C CYS A 159 18.97 -23.68 38.49
N ASP A 160 19.34 -24.83 37.91
CA ASP A 160 20.72 -25.31 37.86
C ASP A 160 21.12 -25.60 36.40
N THR A 161 22.21 -24.98 35.94
CA THR A 161 22.75 -25.25 34.61
C THR A 161 23.50 -26.58 34.65
N GLN A 162 23.01 -27.60 33.94
CA GLN A 162 23.60 -28.95 33.96
C GLN A 162 25.08 -29.02 33.54
N LEU A 163 25.64 -27.92 33.01
CA LEU A 163 27.02 -27.81 32.53
C LEU A 163 28.01 -27.18 33.53
N THR A 164 27.57 -26.43 34.55
CA THR A 164 28.47 -25.71 35.47
C THR A 164 28.21 -25.93 36.97
N GLY A 165 27.07 -26.51 37.35
CA GLY A 165 26.72 -26.79 38.76
C GLY A 165 26.55 -25.53 39.61
N THR A 166 26.18 -24.43 38.97
CA THR A 166 25.96 -23.11 39.57
C THR A 166 24.46 -22.81 39.54
N THR A 167 23.89 -22.56 40.71
CA THR A 167 22.47 -22.19 40.85
C THR A 167 22.29 -20.68 40.70
N PHE A 168 21.30 -20.27 39.90
CA PHE A 168 20.96 -18.86 39.66
C PHE A 168 19.59 -18.53 40.26
N PRO A 169 19.41 -17.34 40.89
CA PRO A 169 18.08 -16.88 41.29
C PRO A 169 17.24 -16.57 40.05
N ARG A 170 15.93 -16.80 40.12
CA ARG A 170 15.00 -16.43 39.05
C ARG A 170 14.84 -14.91 38.97
N GLU A 171 14.67 -14.41 37.76
CA GLU A 171 14.35 -13.01 37.49
C GLU A 171 13.28 -12.87 36.40
N SER A 172 12.43 -11.86 36.53
CA SER A 172 11.38 -11.54 35.54
C SER A 172 11.53 -10.11 35.03
N HIS A 173 11.30 -9.92 33.74
CA HIS A 173 11.35 -8.63 33.07
C HIS A 173 9.99 -8.33 32.45
N ILE A 174 9.47 -7.12 32.71
CA ILE A 174 8.24 -6.63 32.09
C ILE A 174 8.57 -5.38 31.30
N ASP A 175 8.38 -5.45 29.99
CA ASP A 175 8.48 -4.31 29.08
C ASP A 175 7.13 -3.61 28.99
N PHE A 176 7.00 -2.45 29.63
CA PHE A 176 5.81 -1.63 29.58
C PHE A 176 5.88 -0.67 28.39
N TYR A 177 4.89 -0.71 27.51
CA TYR A 177 4.78 0.22 26.38
C TYR A 177 3.60 1.19 26.56
N CYS A 178 3.85 2.47 26.36
CA CYS A 178 2.84 3.52 26.42
C CYS A 178 1.78 3.32 25.33
N ASN A 179 0.53 3.08 25.76
CA ASN A 179 -0.63 3.04 24.88
C ASN A 179 -1.80 3.82 25.51
N PRO A 180 -2.08 5.05 25.05
CA PRO A 180 -3.15 5.91 25.59
C PRO A 180 -4.57 5.32 25.51
N SER A 181 -4.77 4.29 24.68
CA SER A 181 -6.07 3.66 24.46
C SER A 181 -6.23 2.33 25.22
N ALA A 182 -5.16 1.77 25.77
CA ALA A 182 -5.17 0.44 26.39
C ALA A 182 -5.88 0.40 27.77
N GLY A 183 -6.18 1.55 28.37
CA GLY A 183 -6.64 1.60 29.76
C GLY A 183 -5.60 0.96 30.70
N ILE A 184 -6.02 0.12 31.64
CA ILE A 184 -5.07 -0.62 32.49
C ILE A 184 -4.19 -1.57 31.66
N GLY A 185 -4.70 -2.10 30.54
CA GLY A 185 -4.05 -3.16 29.77
C GLY A 185 -4.01 -4.51 30.49
N TYR A 186 -3.36 -5.50 29.89
CA TYR A 186 -3.07 -6.80 30.50
C TYR A 186 -1.67 -7.28 30.05
N PRO A 187 -0.88 -7.94 30.92
CA PRO A 187 0.43 -8.46 30.53
C PRO A 187 0.33 -9.69 29.62
N GLU A 188 1.21 -9.75 28.64
CA GLU A 188 1.31 -10.83 27.65
C GLU A 188 2.70 -11.51 27.72
N PRO A 189 2.76 -12.83 27.48
CA PRO A 189 4.01 -13.57 27.41
C PRO A 189 4.80 -13.21 26.14
N LEU A 190 6.12 -13.00 26.25
CA LEU A 190 6.99 -12.90 25.07
C LEU A 190 7.64 -14.26 24.80
N GLU A 191 7.24 -14.95 23.73
CA GLU A 191 7.65 -16.34 23.50
C GLU A 191 9.07 -16.48 22.90
N PRO A 192 9.92 -17.40 23.42
CA PRO A 192 9.69 -18.22 24.61
C PRO A 192 9.74 -17.38 25.91
N VAL A 193 8.74 -17.54 26.79
CA VAL A 193 8.64 -16.76 28.04
C VAL A 193 9.91 -16.86 28.87
N GLU A 194 10.46 -18.07 29.00
CA GLU A 194 11.79 -18.30 29.55
C GLU A 194 12.83 -18.29 28.42
N TYR A 195 13.47 -17.13 28.20
CA TYR A 195 14.35 -16.90 27.05
C TYR A 195 15.80 -17.35 27.30
N THR A 196 16.20 -17.47 28.57
CA THR A 196 17.42 -18.10 29.05
C THR A 196 17.12 -18.76 30.40
N ASP A 197 17.91 -19.76 30.82
CA ASP A 197 17.69 -20.49 32.07
C ASP A 197 17.37 -19.52 33.23
N CYS A 198 16.13 -19.57 33.73
CA CYS A 198 15.61 -18.83 34.88
C CYS A 198 15.39 -17.33 34.71
N LYS A 199 15.27 -16.84 33.47
CA LYS A 199 14.89 -15.47 33.14
C LYS A 199 13.59 -15.42 32.32
N TYR A 200 12.60 -14.70 32.83
CA TYR A 200 11.25 -14.65 32.25
C TYR A 200 10.96 -13.27 31.65
N GLN A 201 10.33 -13.20 30.47
CA GLN A 201 10.02 -11.93 29.80
C GLN A 201 8.53 -11.80 29.45
N PHE A 202 7.99 -10.62 29.74
CA PHE A 202 6.61 -10.23 29.49
C PHE A 202 6.56 -8.85 28.85
N VAL A 203 5.49 -8.60 28.11
CA VAL A 203 5.18 -7.29 27.53
C VAL A 203 3.85 -6.81 28.06
N TRP A 204 3.72 -5.51 28.38
CA TRP A 204 2.48 -4.95 28.89
C TRP A 204 2.21 -3.58 28.29
N GLN A 205 1.29 -3.53 27.32
CA GLN A 205 0.80 -2.25 26.79
C GLN A 205 -0.22 -1.65 27.76
N SER A 206 0.03 -0.43 28.23
CA SER A 206 -0.83 0.21 29.25
C SER A 206 -0.89 1.72 29.09
N LEU A 207 -2.01 2.30 29.52
CA LEU A 207 -2.17 3.76 29.68
C LEU A 207 -1.20 4.31 30.73
N TYR A 208 -0.94 3.54 31.78
CA TYR A 208 -0.04 3.94 32.88
C TYR A 208 1.44 3.72 32.54
N ALA A 209 1.71 3.09 31.39
CA ALA A 209 3.04 3.03 30.81
C ALA A 209 3.38 4.29 30.00
N CYS A 210 2.48 5.29 29.95
CA CYS A 210 2.78 6.62 29.42
C CYS A 210 3.33 7.54 30.51
N PRO A 211 4.28 8.43 30.20
CA PRO A 211 4.77 9.41 31.17
C PRO A 211 3.67 10.40 31.56
N LEU A 212 3.78 10.96 32.77
CA LEU A 212 2.93 12.06 33.23
C LEU A 212 3.14 13.29 32.36
N CYS A 213 2.06 13.96 31.95
CA CYS A 213 2.16 15.17 31.15
C CYS A 213 2.79 16.32 31.94
N THR A 214 3.70 17.02 31.29
CA THR A 214 4.37 18.23 31.76
C THR A 214 4.04 19.42 30.85
N LYS A 215 4.49 20.63 31.17
CA LYS A 215 4.17 21.83 30.36
C LYS A 215 4.76 21.81 28.95
N SER A 216 5.87 21.11 28.75
CA SER A 216 6.55 20.94 27.47
C SER A 216 5.81 19.96 26.55
N ASP A 217 4.91 19.15 27.11
CA ASP A 217 4.12 18.16 26.38
C ASP A 217 2.87 18.75 25.71
N PHE A 218 2.67 20.06 25.73
CA PHE A 218 1.52 20.72 25.11
C PHE A 218 1.95 21.83 24.14
N TYR A 219 1.27 21.92 23.00
CA TYR A 219 1.37 23.06 22.10
C TYR A 219 0.10 23.94 22.17
N PRO A 220 0.25 25.27 22.02
CA PRO A 220 -0.88 26.19 22.06
C PRO A 220 -1.68 26.16 20.74
N VAL A 221 -3.00 26.09 20.86
CA VAL A 221 -3.99 26.26 19.79
C VAL A 221 -4.71 27.57 20.01
N TYR A 222 -4.71 28.44 18.99
CA TYR A 222 -5.22 29.80 19.11
C TYR A 222 -6.63 29.88 18.53
N GLY A 223 -7.59 30.28 19.37
CA GLY A 223 -8.96 30.56 18.99
C GLY A 223 -9.09 31.86 18.19
N ALA A 224 -10.27 32.06 17.58
CA ALA A 224 -10.54 33.24 16.78
C ALA A 224 -10.43 34.53 17.60
N CYS A 225 -9.82 35.56 17.02
CA CYS A 225 -9.72 36.88 17.62
C CYS A 225 -11.09 37.53 17.76
N LYS A 226 -11.55 37.69 19.00
CA LYS A 226 -12.79 38.39 19.34
C LYS A 226 -12.47 39.58 20.22
N ASP A 227 -12.87 40.77 19.78
CA ASP A 227 -12.61 42.04 20.50
C ASP A 227 -11.12 42.29 20.84
N GLY A 228 -10.20 41.76 20.02
CA GLY A 228 -8.75 41.93 20.19
C GLY A 228 -8.07 40.88 21.07
N VAL A 229 -8.80 39.86 21.54
CA VAL A 229 -8.30 38.77 22.37
C VAL A 229 -8.64 37.42 21.73
N ALA A 230 -7.68 36.50 21.73
CA ALA A 230 -7.82 35.11 21.30
C ALA A 230 -7.70 34.19 22.52
N THR A 231 -8.58 33.20 22.63
CA THR A 231 -8.46 32.14 23.62
C THR A 231 -7.42 31.13 23.15
N VAL A 232 -6.40 30.87 23.94
CA VAL A 232 -5.37 29.87 23.68
C VAL A 232 -5.74 28.61 24.44
N THR A 233 -6.16 27.59 23.73
CA THR A 233 -6.32 26.23 24.26
C THR A 233 -4.99 25.49 24.10
N TYR A 234 -4.78 24.39 24.81
CA TYR A 234 -3.54 23.62 24.73
C TYR A 234 -3.85 22.18 24.34
N GLN A 235 -3.18 21.69 23.30
CA GLN A 235 -3.31 20.32 22.83
C GLN A 235 -2.01 19.54 23.10
N PRO A 236 -2.09 18.23 23.40
CA PRO A 236 -0.89 17.42 23.64
C PRO A 236 0.00 17.35 22.39
N LYS A 237 1.29 17.61 22.56
CA LYS A 237 2.36 17.45 21.56
C LYS A 237 2.98 16.05 21.64
N ASN A 238 3.17 15.54 22.85
CA ASN A 238 3.82 14.25 23.12
C ASN A 238 2.80 13.25 23.70
N ARG A 239 3.07 11.96 23.54
CA ARG A 239 2.28 10.90 24.18
C ARG A 239 2.55 10.92 25.69
N CYS A 240 1.55 11.35 26.45
CA CYS A 240 1.59 11.41 27.91
C CYS A 240 0.18 11.17 28.48
N TYR A 241 0.08 10.79 29.74
CA TYR A 241 -1.21 10.58 30.41
C TYR A 241 -1.18 10.99 31.88
N GLY A 242 -2.21 11.73 32.31
CA GLY A 242 -2.24 12.32 33.65
C GLY A 242 -1.22 13.46 33.81
N GLY A 243 -0.90 13.85 35.04
CA GLY A 243 0.08 14.92 35.30
C GLY A 243 -0.51 16.33 35.32
N GLU A 244 0.23 17.30 34.78
CA GLU A 244 -0.18 18.70 34.70
C GLU A 244 -1.21 18.93 33.58
N THR A 245 -2.18 19.82 33.83
CA THR A 245 -3.16 20.29 32.84
C THR A 245 -2.99 21.78 32.61
N ARG A 246 -2.99 22.25 31.36
CA ARG A 246 -2.99 23.69 31.06
C ARG A 246 -4.42 24.22 30.89
N PRO A 247 -4.85 25.20 31.70
CA PRO A 247 -6.11 25.89 31.46
C PRO A 247 -5.99 26.82 30.25
N ASP A 248 -7.12 27.13 29.64
CA ASP A 248 -7.19 28.08 28.53
C ASP A 248 -6.65 29.46 28.95
N GLU A 249 -5.79 30.05 28.12
CA GLU A 249 -5.21 31.38 28.31
C GLU A 249 -5.88 32.40 27.38
N GLU A 250 -5.80 33.70 27.69
CA GLU A 250 -6.29 34.78 26.81
C GLU A 250 -5.10 35.59 26.31
N LEU A 251 -4.92 35.68 24.99
CA LEU A 251 -3.80 36.36 24.33
C LEU A 251 -4.30 37.54 23.48
N GLU A 252 -3.64 38.69 23.58
CA GLU A 252 -3.95 39.84 22.71
C GLU A 252 -3.52 39.59 21.25
N CYS A 253 -4.42 39.81 20.30
CA CYS A 253 -4.27 39.47 18.89
C CYS A 253 -3.20 40.26 18.11
N LYS A 254 -2.55 41.24 18.74
CA LYS A 254 -1.43 41.98 18.15
C LYS A 254 -0.18 41.12 17.94
N ASP A 255 -0.06 39.99 18.64
CA ASP A 255 1.06 39.05 18.58
C ASP A 255 0.81 37.86 17.61
N ILE A 256 -0.37 37.80 16.98
CA ILE A 256 -0.85 36.67 16.15
C ILE A 256 -0.71 36.94 14.62
N THR A 257 -0.19 38.11 14.21
CA THR A 257 -0.25 38.54 12.79
C THR A 257 1.02 38.30 11.96
N LYS A 258 2.07 37.66 12.48
CA LYS A 258 3.35 37.47 11.76
C LYS A 258 3.35 36.14 10.99
N SER A 259 3.59 36.21 9.68
CA SER A 259 3.63 35.07 8.75
C SER A 259 4.99 35.01 8.07
N CYS A 260 5.50 33.79 7.85
CA CYS A 260 6.69 33.56 7.06
C CYS A 260 6.32 32.90 5.72
N PRO A 261 7.04 33.18 4.61
CA PRO A 261 6.85 32.44 3.36
C PRO A 261 7.27 30.96 3.53
N PRO A 262 6.74 30.03 2.73
CA PRO A 262 7.21 28.65 2.67
C PRO A 262 8.73 28.59 2.55
N GLY A 263 9.34 27.63 3.25
CA GLY A 263 10.78 27.51 3.40
C GLY A 263 11.36 28.31 4.57
N THR A 264 10.60 29.21 5.21
CA THR A 264 11.10 30.03 6.32
C THR A 264 10.19 29.96 7.55
N TYR A 265 10.75 30.11 8.75
CA TYR A 265 10.04 30.03 10.03
C TYR A 265 10.43 31.20 10.96
N PHE A 266 9.69 31.39 12.06
CA PHE A 266 9.92 32.49 13.00
C PHE A 266 10.45 31.96 14.36
N PRO A 267 11.77 31.96 14.59
CA PRO A 267 12.36 31.35 15.78
C PRO A 267 11.96 32.12 17.04
N VAL A 268 11.63 31.40 18.11
CA VAL A 268 11.20 31.97 19.40
C VAL A 268 12.26 32.90 20.00
N ASP A 269 13.55 32.70 19.74
CA ASP A 269 14.63 33.52 20.30
C ASP A 269 14.89 34.83 19.51
N SER A 270 14.18 35.06 18.40
CA SER A 270 14.43 36.16 17.44
C SER A 270 13.47 37.36 17.59
N PHE A 271 12.83 37.53 18.75
CA PHE A 271 11.84 38.61 19.00
C PHE A 271 12.34 40.05 18.79
N VAL A 272 13.65 40.25 18.56
CA VAL A 272 14.27 41.57 18.47
C VAL A 272 14.21 42.18 17.07
N ASP A 273 14.16 41.37 15.99
CA ASP A 273 14.39 41.87 14.61
C ASP A 273 13.28 41.61 13.58
N ASP A 274 12.17 40.94 13.95
CA ASP A 274 11.03 40.67 13.05
C ASP A 274 11.41 40.00 11.71
N LYS A 275 12.35 39.05 11.73
CA LYS A 275 12.82 38.34 10.54
C LYS A 275 12.50 36.84 10.58
N CYS A 276 11.95 36.35 9.47
CA CYS A 276 11.89 34.92 9.18
C CYS A 276 13.29 34.40 8.84
N VAL A 277 13.56 33.16 9.24
CA VAL A 277 14.82 32.46 9.00
C VAL A 277 14.52 31.22 8.16
N ASP A 278 15.40 30.90 7.22
CA ASP A 278 15.27 29.71 6.38
C ASP A 278 15.25 28.44 7.25
N ALA A 279 14.43 27.45 6.87
CA ALA A 279 14.50 26.12 7.46
C ALA A 279 15.93 25.59 7.29
N PRO A 280 16.55 25.05 8.36
CA PRO A 280 17.86 24.44 8.26
C PRO A 280 17.79 23.14 7.45
N VAL A 281 18.94 22.65 6.99
CA VAL A 281 19.07 21.29 6.44
C VAL A 281 18.53 20.25 7.43
N GLY A 282 17.99 19.16 6.91
CA GLY A 282 17.28 18.14 7.69
C GLY A 282 15.90 18.55 8.17
N ALA A 283 15.42 19.74 7.79
CA ALA A 283 14.10 20.21 8.15
C ALA A 283 13.46 20.98 6.99
N PHE A 284 12.14 21.07 7.01
CA PHE A 284 11.36 21.84 6.06
C PHE A 284 10.31 22.66 6.79
N THR A 285 9.69 23.62 6.09
CA THR A 285 8.54 24.33 6.65
C THR A 285 7.66 24.89 5.55
N ILE A 286 6.36 24.87 5.78
CA ILE A 286 5.39 25.51 4.89
C ILE A 286 5.17 27.00 5.22
N GLY A 287 6.02 27.62 6.06
CA GLY A 287 5.94 29.06 6.38
C GLY A 287 4.97 29.41 7.52
N GLY A 288 4.06 28.49 7.82
CA GLY A 288 2.98 28.63 8.79
C GLY A 288 1.68 28.05 8.23
N GLY A 289 1.06 27.12 8.94
CA GLY A 289 -0.04 26.32 8.42
C GLY A 289 -0.19 25.02 9.21
N LEU A 290 -1.08 24.16 8.73
CA LEU A 290 -1.25 22.79 9.21
C LEU A 290 -0.65 21.86 8.16
N TYR A 291 0.19 20.92 8.60
CA TYR A 291 0.79 19.91 7.76
C TYR A 291 0.60 18.57 8.48
N LEU A 292 -0.12 17.64 7.84
CA LEU A 292 -0.45 16.32 8.35
C LEU A 292 -0.06 15.27 7.31
N ASP A 293 0.95 14.46 7.60
CA ASP A 293 1.39 13.30 6.83
C ASP A 293 1.65 12.06 7.71
N GLN A 294 1.34 12.18 9.00
CA GLN A 294 1.25 11.09 9.96
C GLN A 294 -0.09 11.18 10.66
N PHE A 295 -0.86 10.11 10.56
CA PHE A 295 -2.18 9.94 11.13
C PHE A 295 -2.12 8.87 12.21
N ASP A 296 -1.21 8.97 13.18
CA ASP A 296 -1.19 8.08 14.35
C ASP A 296 -2.44 8.23 15.22
N SER A 297 -3.04 9.42 15.18
CA SER A 297 -4.28 9.76 15.89
C SER A 297 -5.14 10.67 15.03
N LEU A 298 -6.45 10.72 15.32
CA LEU A 298 -7.38 11.65 14.68
C LEU A 298 -7.80 12.78 15.64
N ALA A 299 -6.90 13.18 16.54
CA ALA A 299 -7.18 14.17 17.57
C ALA A 299 -7.49 15.56 16.99
N GLU A 300 -6.98 15.86 15.80
CA GLU A 300 -7.21 17.08 15.03
C GLU A 300 -8.60 17.12 14.36
N PHE A 301 -9.31 15.98 14.33
CA PHE A 301 -10.57 15.81 13.61
C PHE A 301 -11.77 15.69 14.56
N ASP A 302 -12.93 16.22 14.16
CA ASP A 302 -14.17 16.05 14.92
C ASP A 302 -14.68 14.60 14.81
N LEU A 303 -14.73 13.91 15.96
CA LEU A 303 -14.93 12.44 16.11
C LEU A 303 -16.35 11.91 15.80
N TYR A 304 -16.82 12.09 14.57
CA TYR A 304 -17.98 11.37 14.01
C TYR A 304 -17.57 10.41 12.89
N SER A 305 -16.38 9.82 12.99
CA SER A 305 -15.72 9.14 11.87
C SER A 305 -15.42 7.68 12.18
N SER A 306 -15.86 6.74 11.32
CA SER A 306 -15.28 5.39 11.24
C SER A 306 -13.97 5.39 10.43
N TRP A 307 -13.36 6.58 10.23
CA TRP A 307 -12.03 6.68 9.66
C TRP A 307 -11.02 6.16 10.67
N VAL A 308 -10.09 5.32 10.23
CA VAL A 308 -9.14 4.62 11.08
C VAL A 308 -7.73 5.10 10.74
N PRO A 309 -6.97 5.61 11.72
CA PRO A 309 -5.55 5.91 11.56
C PRO A 309 -4.75 4.63 11.23
N GLN A 310 -3.82 4.71 10.28
CA GLN A 310 -2.96 3.59 9.85
C GLN A 310 -1.47 4.00 9.79
N GLY A 311 -1.04 4.86 10.72
CA GLY A 311 0.33 5.39 10.76
C GLY A 311 0.50 6.53 9.75
N GLU A 312 0.88 6.22 8.51
CA GLU A 312 1.18 7.25 7.49
C GLU A 312 -0.03 7.71 6.67
N LEU A 313 -1.20 7.11 6.89
CA LEU A 313 -2.44 7.48 6.22
C LEU A 313 -3.65 7.26 7.12
N VAL A 314 -4.78 7.85 6.75
CA VAL A 314 -6.08 7.57 7.37
C VAL A 314 -7.01 6.92 6.35
N ARG A 315 -7.65 5.81 6.72
CA ARG A 315 -8.59 5.07 5.87
C ARG A 315 -10.03 5.27 6.31
N SER A 316 -10.95 5.40 5.37
CA SER A 316 -12.38 5.39 5.65
C SER A 316 -12.84 4.00 6.10
N GLY A 317 -13.78 3.93 7.05
CA GLY A 317 -14.42 2.68 7.44
C GLY A 317 -15.48 2.19 6.45
N GLU A 318 -16.03 1.00 6.70
CA GLU A 318 -17.07 0.36 5.87
C GLU A 318 -18.41 1.13 5.96
N GLY A 319 -18.89 1.64 4.81
CA GLY A 319 -20.14 2.40 4.69
C GLY A 319 -19.96 3.91 4.57
N GLY A 320 -21.06 4.67 4.75
CA GLY A 320 -21.03 6.13 4.71
C GLY A 320 -20.28 6.71 5.92
N THR A 321 -19.07 7.21 5.72
CA THR A 321 -18.19 7.73 6.79
C THR A 321 -17.73 9.14 6.49
N THR A 322 -17.47 9.93 7.52
CA THR A 322 -17.09 11.34 7.38
C THR A 322 -15.94 11.71 8.31
N LEU A 323 -14.91 12.36 7.78
CA LEU A 323 -13.79 12.97 8.49
C LEU A 323 -13.92 14.49 8.40
N LYS A 324 -13.81 15.20 9.52
CA LYS A 324 -14.00 16.66 9.58
C LYS A 324 -12.84 17.36 10.27
N LEU A 325 -12.33 18.41 9.64
CA LEU A 325 -11.26 19.26 10.17
C LEU A 325 -11.73 20.71 10.15
N SER A 326 -11.71 21.35 11.32
CA SER A 326 -12.07 22.75 11.48
C SER A 326 -10.80 23.61 11.51
N VAL A 327 -10.70 24.59 10.61
CA VAL A 327 -9.54 25.48 10.48
C VAL A 327 -9.94 26.95 10.51
N PHE A 328 -9.08 27.83 11.01
CA PHE A 328 -9.32 29.28 11.02
C PHE A 328 -8.20 30.02 10.29
N LEU A 329 -8.50 30.54 9.10
CA LEU A 329 -7.56 31.23 8.25
C LEU A 329 -7.55 32.74 8.52
N ASN A 330 -6.37 33.28 8.84
CA ASN A 330 -6.16 34.70 9.09
C ASN A 330 -6.05 35.54 7.78
N MET A 331 -5.74 34.89 6.65
CA MET A 331 -5.83 35.45 5.30
C MET A 331 -6.31 34.35 4.34
N ALA A 332 -6.67 34.72 3.10
CA ALA A 332 -6.91 33.73 2.08
C ALA A 332 -5.68 32.82 1.89
N GLY A 333 -5.92 31.52 1.77
CA GLY A 333 -4.93 30.47 1.61
C GLY A 333 -5.48 29.36 0.71
N LYS A 334 -5.12 28.11 0.97
CA LYS A 334 -5.61 26.92 0.29
C LYS A 334 -5.53 25.68 1.19
N VAL A 335 -6.29 24.66 0.79
CA VAL A 335 -6.15 23.29 1.26
C VAL A 335 -5.63 22.44 0.11
N ASP A 336 -4.58 21.67 0.38
CA ASP A 336 -4.12 20.57 -0.45
C ASP A 336 -4.34 19.28 0.32
N PHE A 337 -4.97 18.28 -0.28
CA PHE A 337 -4.96 16.94 0.28
C PHE A 337 -4.74 15.90 -0.80
N THR A 338 -3.92 14.91 -0.46
CA THR A 338 -3.61 13.79 -1.32
C THR A 338 -4.48 12.60 -0.86
N TYR A 339 -5.10 11.91 -1.81
CA TYR A 339 -6.08 10.88 -1.52
C TYR A 339 -6.08 9.79 -2.58
N LYS A 340 -6.60 8.63 -2.17
CA LYS A 340 -6.86 7.49 -3.03
C LYS A 340 -8.25 6.94 -2.73
N VAL A 341 -8.97 6.49 -3.76
CA VAL A 341 -10.29 5.88 -3.59
C VAL A 341 -10.32 4.54 -4.30
N ILE A 342 -10.51 3.47 -3.53
CA ILE A 342 -10.73 2.13 -4.04
C ILE A 342 -12.24 1.88 -4.01
N ALA A 343 -12.86 2.01 -5.17
CA ALA A 343 -14.28 1.77 -5.40
C ALA A 343 -14.45 1.08 -6.76
N ASP A 344 -15.43 0.19 -6.88
CA ASP A 344 -15.76 -0.43 -8.16
C ASP A 344 -16.31 0.62 -9.14
N GLY A 345 -15.77 0.62 -10.36
CA GLY A 345 -16.24 1.46 -11.47
C GLY A 345 -17.67 1.12 -11.92
N VAL A 346 -18.22 -0.02 -11.48
CA VAL A 346 -19.62 -0.46 -11.68
C VAL A 346 -20.55 0.01 -10.55
N LEU A 347 -20.23 1.13 -9.91
CA LEU A 347 -21.29 1.93 -9.28
C LEU A 347 -22.11 2.57 -10.41
N ASP A 348 -23.08 1.79 -10.86
CA ASP A 348 -24.33 2.15 -11.52
C ASP A 348 -24.49 3.68 -11.63
N GLN A 349 -24.73 4.23 -12.82
CA GLN A 349 -24.91 5.68 -13.07
C GLN A 349 -26.00 6.36 -12.19
N ASN A 350 -26.63 5.61 -11.29
CA ASN A 350 -27.62 5.99 -10.30
C ASN A 350 -27.19 5.82 -8.83
N ARG A 351 -25.96 5.36 -8.50
CA ARG A 351 -25.48 5.19 -7.10
C ARG A 351 -24.16 5.94 -6.84
N ASN A 352 -24.31 7.07 -6.17
CA ASN A 352 -23.31 8.02 -5.69
C ASN A 352 -22.25 7.46 -4.69
N GLY A 353 -21.53 6.38 -4.99
CA GLY A 353 -20.42 5.92 -4.14
C GLY A 353 -19.07 6.50 -4.57
N GLY A 354 -18.17 6.76 -3.60
CA GLY A 354 -16.88 7.44 -3.83
C GLY A 354 -16.50 8.42 -2.71
N LEU A 355 -15.39 9.13 -2.90
CA LEU A 355 -14.97 10.20 -1.98
C LEU A 355 -15.64 11.53 -2.37
N TYR A 356 -16.12 12.22 -1.36
CA TYR A 356 -16.70 13.56 -1.44
C TYR A 356 -15.89 14.50 -0.57
N PHE A 357 -15.63 15.71 -1.06
CA PHE A 357 -15.06 16.77 -0.27
C PHE A 357 -15.98 17.99 -0.26
N THR A 358 -16.36 18.43 0.93
CA THR A 358 -17.17 19.63 1.12
C THR A 358 -16.41 20.65 1.96
N LEU A 359 -16.46 21.91 1.51
CA LEU A 359 -15.98 23.07 2.23
C LEU A 359 -17.18 23.88 2.72
N ASP A 360 -17.32 24.05 4.03
CA ASP A 360 -18.44 24.78 4.65
C ASP A 360 -19.83 24.27 4.21
N GLY A 361 -19.92 22.96 3.96
CA GLY A 361 -21.12 22.31 3.43
C GLY A 361 -21.35 22.48 1.93
N THR A 362 -20.49 23.23 1.22
CA THR A 362 -20.50 23.31 -0.24
C THR A 362 -19.69 22.16 -0.80
N ASN A 363 -20.30 21.34 -1.65
CA ASN A 363 -19.62 20.21 -2.29
C ASN A 363 -18.69 20.71 -3.40
N LEU A 364 -17.39 20.41 -3.27
CA LEU A 364 -16.34 20.82 -4.21
C LEU A 364 -15.76 19.65 -4.99
N LEU A 365 -15.92 18.42 -4.47
CA LEU A 365 -15.40 17.19 -5.04
C LEU A 365 -16.47 16.13 -4.82
N SER A 366 -17.02 15.57 -5.90
CA SER A 366 -18.23 14.75 -5.87
C SER A 366 -18.01 13.36 -6.42
N GLY A 367 -18.01 12.35 -5.54
CA GLY A 367 -18.10 10.95 -5.92
C GLY A 367 -16.94 10.47 -6.79
N VAL A 368 -15.73 10.97 -6.52
CA VAL A 368 -14.56 10.52 -7.26
C VAL A 368 -14.19 9.10 -6.83
N THR A 369 -13.85 8.31 -7.84
CA THR A 369 -13.12 7.05 -7.72
C THR A 369 -11.71 7.32 -8.21
N SER A 370 -10.68 6.67 -7.64
CA SER A 370 -9.35 6.77 -8.22
C SER A 370 -9.34 5.89 -9.47
N THR A 371 -9.17 6.51 -10.63
CA THR A 371 -8.78 5.79 -11.84
C THR A 371 -7.31 5.42 -11.68
N PHE A 372 -6.94 4.17 -11.92
CA PHE A 372 -5.54 3.69 -11.95
C PHE A 372 -4.81 3.58 -10.59
N PHE A 373 -5.53 3.68 -9.46
CA PHE A 373 -4.99 3.43 -8.10
C PHE A 373 -3.91 4.42 -7.62
N ASP A 374 -3.74 5.54 -8.33
CA ASP A 374 -2.80 6.58 -7.94
C ASP A 374 -3.33 7.44 -6.79
N TYR A 375 -2.39 7.95 -6.00
CA TYR A 375 -2.62 9.04 -5.07
C TYR A 375 -2.79 10.34 -5.87
N VAL A 376 -3.96 10.96 -5.75
CA VAL A 376 -4.30 12.20 -6.44
C VAL A 376 -4.30 13.34 -5.43
N THR A 377 -3.64 14.45 -5.77
CA THR A 377 -3.67 15.66 -4.93
C THR A 377 -4.79 16.60 -5.41
N PHE A 378 -5.70 16.95 -4.52
CA PHE A 378 -6.71 17.98 -4.74
C PHE A 378 -6.32 19.28 -4.04
N THR A 379 -6.38 20.39 -4.77
CA THR A 379 -6.07 21.74 -4.29
C THR A 379 -7.28 22.65 -4.42
N TYR A 380 -7.61 23.39 -3.35
CA TYR A 380 -8.68 24.39 -3.39
C TYR A 380 -8.35 25.66 -2.59
N PRO A 381 -8.59 26.88 -3.13
CA PRO A 381 -8.33 28.13 -2.42
C PRO A 381 -9.36 28.38 -1.31
N LEU A 382 -8.89 28.78 -0.13
CA LEU A 382 -9.69 29.12 1.04
C LEU A 382 -9.69 30.64 1.25
N SER A 383 -10.82 31.19 1.68
CA SER A 383 -10.90 32.60 2.08
C SER A 383 -10.38 32.80 3.52
N ALA A 384 -10.23 34.06 3.94
CA ALA A 384 -9.99 34.34 5.35
C ALA A 384 -11.27 34.06 6.17
N GLY A 385 -11.14 33.38 7.30
CA GLY A 385 -12.25 33.01 8.18
C GLY A 385 -12.19 31.57 8.66
N THR A 386 -13.21 31.16 9.42
CA THR A 386 -13.38 29.77 9.83
C THR A 386 -13.90 28.95 8.67
N HIS A 387 -13.26 27.82 8.40
CA HIS A 387 -13.65 26.86 7.39
C HIS A 387 -13.75 25.45 8.00
N VAL A 388 -14.75 24.68 7.56
CA VAL A 388 -14.91 23.27 7.92
C VAL A 388 -14.65 22.43 6.68
N LEU A 389 -13.53 21.71 6.70
CA LEU A 389 -13.10 20.77 5.68
C LEU A 389 -13.71 19.41 6.01
N THR A 390 -14.42 18.79 5.08
CA THR A 390 -15.13 17.54 5.33
C THR A 390 -14.91 16.57 4.19
N TRP A 391 -14.29 15.43 4.50
CA TRP A 391 -14.14 14.29 3.60
C TRP A 391 -15.20 13.26 3.94
N SER A 392 -16.07 12.93 3.00
CA SER A 392 -17.09 11.89 3.18
C SER A 392 -16.87 10.77 2.18
N PHE A 393 -16.73 9.55 2.65
CA PHE A 393 -16.70 8.38 1.79
C PHE A 393 -18.06 7.67 1.84
N VAL A 394 -18.58 7.29 0.68
CA VAL A 394 -19.80 6.50 0.57
C VAL A 394 -19.47 5.20 -0.13
N GLY A 395 -19.28 4.13 0.64
CA GLY A 395 -19.18 2.76 0.13
C GLY A 395 -20.54 2.08 0.08
N GLY A 396 -20.90 1.43 -1.04
CA GLY A 396 -22.12 0.64 -1.17
C GLY A 396 -22.22 -0.52 -0.16
N GLU A 397 -23.38 -1.19 -0.08
CA GLU A 397 -23.61 -2.31 0.85
C GLU A 397 -22.60 -3.47 0.67
N SER A 398 -22.18 -4.04 1.80
CA SER A 398 -21.21 -5.13 1.95
C SER A 398 -21.47 -6.33 1.01
N PRO A 399 -20.47 -6.77 0.21
CA PRO A 399 -20.42 -8.13 -0.26
C PRO A 399 -20.05 -9.03 0.93
N SER A 400 -20.85 -10.07 1.14
CA SER A 400 -20.67 -11.10 2.17
C SER A 400 -19.22 -11.58 2.31
N SER A 401 -18.68 -11.48 3.52
CA SER A 401 -17.55 -12.27 4.07
C SER A 401 -16.59 -12.86 3.02
N GLY A 402 -15.69 -12.02 2.49
CA GLY A 402 -14.63 -12.48 1.58
C GLY A 402 -14.05 -11.40 0.67
N SER A 403 -14.77 -10.31 0.42
CA SER A 403 -14.31 -9.18 -0.41
C SER A 403 -13.78 -8.05 0.47
N ARG A 404 -12.60 -7.50 0.16
CA ARG A 404 -12.10 -6.28 0.81
C ARG A 404 -12.97 -5.10 0.37
N GLY A 405 -13.61 -4.45 1.35
CA GLY A 405 -14.58 -3.38 1.14
C GLY A 405 -13.97 -2.12 0.51
N TYR A 406 -14.76 -1.43 -0.29
CA TYR A 406 -14.42 -0.13 -0.85
C TYR A 406 -14.01 0.86 0.24
N TYR A 407 -12.98 1.67 0.00
CA TYR A 407 -12.51 2.67 0.96
C TYR A 407 -11.84 3.86 0.25
N ALA A 408 -11.83 5.00 0.91
CA ALA A 408 -10.93 6.10 0.62
C ALA A 408 -9.78 6.14 1.63
N ALA A 409 -8.59 6.50 1.18
CA ALA A 409 -7.43 6.79 2.01
C ALA A 409 -6.97 8.23 1.76
N ILE A 410 -6.51 8.90 2.81
CA ILE A 410 -5.87 10.22 2.74
C ILE A 410 -4.49 10.06 3.37
N ASP A 411 -3.44 10.36 2.62
CA ASP A 411 -2.02 10.24 2.99
C ASP A 411 -1.41 11.59 3.39
N LYS A 412 -1.98 12.72 2.93
CA LYS A 412 -1.45 14.05 3.25
C LYS A 412 -2.54 15.11 3.25
N ILE A 413 -2.52 16.00 4.25
CA ILE A 413 -3.34 17.22 4.29
C ILE A 413 -2.45 18.41 4.64
N ILE A 414 -2.48 19.44 3.80
CA ILE A 414 -1.78 20.71 3.98
C ILE A 414 -2.80 21.84 3.93
N VAL A 415 -2.80 22.70 4.95
CA VAL A 415 -3.63 23.92 4.97
C VAL A 415 -2.74 25.12 5.23
N ASP A 416 -2.68 26.04 4.28
CA ASP A 416 -1.97 27.32 4.44
C ASP A 416 -2.94 28.48 4.75
N GLY A 417 -2.41 29.68 5.04
CA GLY A 417 -3.23 30.86 5.38
C GLY A 417 -3.62 31.00 6.86
N LEU A 418 -3.16 30.09 7.74
CA LEU A 418 -3.40 30.12 9.19
C LEU A 418 -2.61 31.23 9.94
N LYS A 419 -1.64 31.91 9.31
CA LYS A 419 -0.75 33.01 9.79
C LYS A 419 -0.13 32.90 11.20
N ILE A 420 -0.05 31.73 11.80
CA ILE A 420 0.95 31.53 12.85
C ILE A 420 2.19 31.07 12.10
N ALA A 421 3.16 31.96 11.91
CA ALA A 421 4.47 31.54 11.40
C ALA A 421 4.93 30.33 12.21
N ALA A 422 5.35 29.27 11.52
CA ALA A 422 5.89 28.09 12.19
C ALA A 422 6.99 28.58 13.15
N ARG A 423 6.87 28.24 14.44
CA ARG A 423 7.86 28.69 15.44
C ARG A 423 9.13 27.85 15.39
N GLN A 424 9.03 26.67 14.80
CA GLN A 424 10.09 25.71 14.56
C GLN A 424 9.82 25.05 13.19
N PRO A 425 10.87 24.64 12.46
CA PRO A 425 10.72 23.85 11.25
C PRO A 425 10.28 22.41 11.61
N ILE A 426 9.70 21.71 10.64
CA ILE A 426 9.34 20.28 10.73
C ILE A 426 10.58 19.48 10.33
N LEU A 427 11.04 18.58 11.19
CA LEU A 427 12.18 17.72 10.87
C LEU A 427 11.77 16.71 9.80
N CYS A 428 12.69 16.36 8.91
CA CYS A 428 12.50 15.23 8.01
C CYS A 428 12.29 13.97 8.83
N LYS A 429 11.27 13.18 8.50
CA LYS A 429 11.02 11.88 9.17
C LYS A 429 12.12 10.87 8.82
N GLU A 430 12.25 9.82 9.61
CA GLU A 430 13.11 8.68 9.28
C GLU A 430 12.89 8.20 7.83
N GLY A 431 13.98 7.80 7.16
CA GLY A 431 13.95 7.46 5.75
C GLY A 431 13.81 8.64 4.78
N THR A 432 13.73 9.88 5.27
CA THR A 432 13.75 11.10 4.44
C THR A 432 14.84 12.06 4.89
N TYR A 433 15.36 12.85 3.95
CA TYR A 433 16.42 13.82 4.20
C TYR A 433 16.21 15.13 3.46
N GLN A 434 16.94 16.17 3.87
CA GLN A 434 16.96 17.43 3.15
C GLN A 434 18.32 18.12 3.25
N ASN A 435 19.01 18.27 2.12
CA ASN A 435 20.36 18.82 2.07
C ASN A 435 20.42 20.34 1.77
N GLU A 436 19.28 20.96 1.46
CA GLU A 436 19.15 22.39 1.18
C GLU A 436 18.46 23.15 2.34
N THR A 437 18.87 24.40 2.56
CA THR A 437 18.16 25.31 3.47
C THR A 437 16.98 25.97 2.76
N GLY A 438 15.91 26.26 3.48
CA GLY A 438 14.75 26.94 2.89
C GLY A 438 13.74 25.98 2.25
N SER A 439 13.83 24.69 2.57
CA SER A 439 13.03 23.65 1.92
C SER A 439 11.59 23.59 2.42
N ILE A 440 10.71 23.14 1.54
CA ILE A 440 9.26 23.01 1.80
C ILE A 440 8.79 21.55 1.91
N GLU A 441 9.70 20.59 1.70
CA GLU A 441 9.47 19.16 1.81
C GLU A 441 10.81 18.42 2.00
N CYS A 442 10.74 17.14 2.35
CA CYS A 442 11.90 16.25 2.44
C CYS A 442 11.93 15.27 1.26
N LEU A 443 13.13 14.82 0.91
CA LEU A 443 13.39 13.84 -0.13
C LEU A 443 13.49 12.45 0.49
N GLU A 444 12.94 11.43 -0.16
CA GLU A 444 13.12 10.04 0.29
C GLU A 444 14.55 9.56 0.10
N CYS A 445 15.01 8.72 1.02
CA CYS A 445 16.30 8.06 0.87
C CYS A 445 16.24 6.99 -0.22
N PRO A 446 17.24 6.94 -1.11
CA PRO A 446 17.35 5.87 -2.09
C PRO A 446 17.59 4.51 -1.40
N GLU A 447 17.43 3.43 -2.16
CA GLU A 447 17.73 2.07 -1.71
C GLU A 447 19.17 1.91 -1.18
N ASP A 448 19.37 0.95 -0.28
CA ASP A 448 20.61 0.67 0.45
C ASP A 448 21.17 1.86 1.25
N THR A 449 20.36 2.91 1.40
CA THR A 449 20.61 4.01 2.31
C THR A 449 19.45 4.14 3.29
N PHE A 450 19.74 4.61 4.48
CA PHE A 450 18.77 4.90 5.52
C PHE A 450 18.97 6.31 6.02
N SER A 451 17.97 6.88 6.67
CA SER A 451 18.19 8.14 7.37
C SER A 451 17.35 8.25 8.61
N THR A 452 17.85 9.14 9.43
CA THR A 452 17.39 9.41 10.75
C THR A 452 16.48 10.64 10.73
N THR A 453 15.58 10.78 11.70
CA THR A 453 14.77 12.00 11.87
C THR A 453 15.67 13.23 11.94
N GLY A 454 15.43 14.20 11.06
CA GLY A 454 16.23 15.42 10.95
C GLY A 454 17.50 15.28 10.11
N ALA A 455 17.66 14.21 9.33
CA ALA A 455 18.85 13.98 8.53
C ALA A 455 19.00 14.96 7.36
N ASP A 456 20.20 15.48 7.17
CA ASP A 456 20.56 16.31 6.02
C ASP A 456 21.09 15.50 4.82
N LYS A 457 21.29 14.19 5.00
CA LYS A 457 21.74 13.22 4.00
C LYS A 457 21.38 11.81 4.44
N CYS A 458 21.26 10.91 3.47
CA CYS A 458 21.14 9.48 3.76
C CYS A 458 22.50 8.86 4.10
N GLN A 459 22.47 7.86 4.99
CA GLN A 459 23.59 7.05 5.41
C GLN A 459 23.56 5.72 4.67
N GLN A 460 24.72 5.22 4.24
CA GLN A 460 24.81 3.91 3.58
C GLN A 460 24.67 2.78 4.61
N CYS A 461 23.96 1.71 4.27
CA CYS A 461 23.98 0.49 5.08
C CYS A 461 25.38 -0.14 5.18
N GLU A 462 25.70 -0.72 6.34
CA GLU A 462 26.96 -1.45 6.55
C GLU A 462 27.05 -2.70 5.64
N GLU A 463 28.27 -3.23 5.45
CA GLU A 463 28.47 -4.45 4.66
C GLU A 463 27.56 -5.59 5.17
N LYS A 464 26.81 -6.21 4.25
CA LYS A 464 25.82 -7.26 4.53
C LYS A 464 24.58 -6.78 5.29
N HIS A 465 24.17 -5.53 5.11
CA HIS A 465 22.84 -5.03 5.45
C HIS A 465 22.24 -4.35 4.22
N TYR A 466 20.91 -4.25 4.17
CA TYR A 466 20.20 -3.60 3.07
C TYR A 466 19.08 -2.72 3.61
N SER A 467 18.62 -1.75 2.82
CA SER A 467 17.44 -0.96 3.16
C SER A 467 16.61 -0.67 1.91
N LEU A 468 15.29 -0.62 2.09
CA LEU A 468 14.39 -0.21 1.01
C LEU A 468 14.38 1.33 0.89
N PRO A 469 13.98 1.89 -0.26
CA PRO A 469 13.71 3.31 -0.39
C PRO A 469 12.82 3.82 0.76
N GLY A 470 13.15 5.00 1.29
CA GLY A 470 12.41 5.60 2.40
C GLY A 470 12.56 4.87 3.75
N SER A 471 13.57 4.01 3.92
CA SER A 471 13.77 3.28 5.19
C SER A 471 14.52 4.09 6.25
N GLY A 472 14.02 4.02 7.48
CA GLY A 472 14.69 4.59 8.67
C GLY A 472 15.87 3.77 9.19
N ASP A 473 15.95 2.49 8.84
CA ASP A 473 16.99 1.57 9.34
C ASP A 473 17.37 0.52 8.28
N CYS A 474 18.48 -0.18 8.51
CA CYS A 474 18.97 -1.27 7.68
C CYS A 474 18.53 -2.64 8.22
N ALA A 475 17.98 -3.47 7.34
CA ALA A 475 17.59 -4.84 7.65
C ALA A 475 18.76 -5.82 7.50
N VAL A 476 18.75 -6.88 8.32
CA VAL A 476 19.67 -8.01 8.21
C VAL A 476 19.21 -8.93 7.06
N PRO A 477 20.07 -9.24 6.08
CA PRO A 477 19.75 -10.10 4.95
C PRO A 477 19.68 -11.57 5.35
N THR A 478 18.79 -12.31 4.70
CA THR A 478 18.71 -13.78 4.83
C THR A 478 19.69 -14.49 3.89
N ARG A 479 19.80 -15.82 3.97
CA ARG A 479 20.62 -16.60 3.03
C ARG A 479 20.01 -16.57 1.63
N CYS A 480 20.79 -16.31 0.58
CA CYS A 480 20.29 -16.31 -0.79
C CYS A 480 19.82 -17.71 -1.24
N THR A 481 18.78 -17.73 -2.08
CA THR A 481 18.24 -18.89 -2.78
C THR A 481 18.30 -18.66 -4.30
N GLU A 482 17.89 -19.65 -5.11
CA GLU A 482 17.78 -19.46 -6.58
C GLU A 482 16.82 -18.32 -6.94
N GLU A 483 15.85 -18.01 -6.09
CA GLU A 483 14.84 -16.97 -6.31
C GLU A 483 15.37 -15.55 -6.06
N ASP A 484 16.59 -15.42 -5.52
CA ASP A 484 17.24 -14.12 -5.25
C ASP A 484 18.21 -13.70 -6.37
N TYR A 485 18.30 -14.49 -7.44
CA TYR A 485 19.06 -14.18 -8.64
C TYR A 485 18.15 -14.19 -9.87
N THR A 486 18.44 -13.28 -10.78
CA THR A 486 17.93 -13.32 -12.16
C THR A 486 19.02 -13.77 -13.11
N VAL A 487 18.59 -14.27 -14.26
CA VAL A 487 19.48 -14.73 -15.31
C VAL A 487 19.55 -13.66 -16.39
N VAL A 488 20.76 -13.25 -16.74
CA VAL A 488 21.03 -12.31 -17.84
C VAL A 488 21.80 -13.06 -18.94
N TYR A 489 21.48 -12.76 -20.19
CA TYR A 489 22.06 -13.41 -21.34
C TYR A 489 22.86 -12.42 -22.19
N THR A 490 23.94 -12.87 -22.83
CA THR A 490 24.56 -12.09 -23.91
C THR A 490 23.72 -12.19 -25.18
N PRO A 491 23.87 -11.25 -26.13
CA PRO A 491 23.35 -11.41 -27.48
C PRO A 491 23.77 -12.76 -28.10
N CYS A 492 22.96 -13.28 -29.02
CA CYS A 492 23.31 -14.45 -29.79
C CYS A 492 24.46 -14.14 -30.74
N SER A 493 25.49 -14.97 -30.63
CA SER A 493 26.56 -15.01 -31.62
C SER A 493 26.07 -15.62 -32.94
N PRO A 494 26.73 -15.32 -34.08
CA PRO A 494 26.39 -15.90 -35.39
C PRO A 494 26.40 -17.45 -35.44
N SER A 495 27.03 -18.11 -34.47
CA SER A 495 27.01 -19.56 -34.32
C SER A 495 25.77 -20.11 -33.60
N GLY A 496 24.78 -19.26 -33.28
CA GLY A 496 23.56 -19.64 -32.58
C GLY A 496 23.78 -19.94 -31.10
N LYS A 497 24.80 -19.33 -30.49
CA LYS A 497 25.18 -19.53 -29.08
C LYS A 497 25.10 -18.23 -28.30
N ARG A 498 24.62 -18.31 -27.06
CA ARG A 498 24.62 -17.21 -26.09
C ARG A 498 25.23 -17.66 -24.77
N THR A 499 25.67 -16.70 -23.97
CA THR A 499 26.24 -16.95 -22.65
C THR A 499 25.27 -16.52 -21.57
N LYS A 500 25.00 -17.43 -20.63
CA LYS A 500 24.14 -17.23 -19.46
C LYS A 500 24.96 -16.74 -18.26
N TYR A 501 24.51 -15.68 -17.61
CA TYR A 501 25.07 -15.11 -16.37
C TYR A 501 23.99 -15.05 -15.28
N PHE A 502 24.39 -15.19 -14.03
CA PHE A 502 23.51 -15.01 -12.87
C PHE A 502 23.84 -13.67 -12.21
N TYR A 503 22.82 -12.83 -12.02
CA TYR A 503 22.92 -11.53 -11.39
C TYR A 503 21.99 -11.48 -10.17
N PRO A 504 22.44 -10.97 -9.02
CA PRO A 504 21.57 -10.81 -7.85
C PRO A 504 20.46 -9.80 -8.15
N LEU A 505 19.27 -10.06 -7.61
CA LEU A 505 18.16 -9.09 -7.65
C LEU A 505 18.46 -7.91 -6.72
N GLN A 506 17.95 -6.73 -7.08
CA GLN A 506 18.25 -5.48 -6.39
C GLN A 506 17.00 -4.87 -5.72
N PRO A 507 17.12 -4.28 -4.51
CA PRO A 507 18.33 -4.29 -3.66
C PRO A 507 18.68 -5.71 -3.20
N LYS A 508 19.97 -5.99 -3.00
CA LYS A 508 20.43 -7.33 -2.61
C LYS A 508 20.06 -7.62 -1.15
N THR A 509 18.88 -8.19 -0.95
CA THR A 509 18.32 -8.49 0.39
C THR A 509 18.85 -9.77 1.04
N CYS A 510 19.89 -10.39 0.48
CA CYS A 510 20.40 -11.69 0.91
C CYS A 510 21.95 -11.75 0.86
N TYR A 511 22.56 -12.63 1.67
CA TYR A 511 24.01 -12.88 1.62
C TYR A 511 24.35 -14.19 0.90
N ASP A 512 25.44 -14.17 0.13
CA ASP A 512 25.96 -15.35 -0.57
C ASP A 512 26.65 -16.28 0.45
N ASP A 513 26.27 -17.56 0.48
CA ASP A 513 26.98 -18.58 1.26
C ASP A 513 28.14 -19.12 0.42
N GLU A 514 29.34 -19.24 1.00
CA GLU A 514 30.51 -19.85 0.33
C GLU A 514 30.25 -21.31 -0.12
N ASN A 515 29.21 -21.97 0.42
CA ASN A 515 28.79 -23.33 0.03
C ASN A 515 27.67 -23.35 -1.05
N LEU A 516 27.08 -22.21 -1.41
CA LEU A 516 26.10 -22.10 -2.49
C LEU A 516 26.84 -22.04 -3.84
N ASN A 517 27.01 -23.21 -4.44
CA ASN A 517 27.60 -23.39 -5.76
C ASN A 517 26.59 -23.03 -6.87
N PHE A 518 26.07 -21.80 -6.88
CA PHE A 518 25.49 -21.30 -8.12
C PHE A 518 26.63 -21.04 -9.10
N PRO A 519 26.54 -21.49 -10.36
CA PRO A 519 27.60 -21.24 -11.31
C PRO A 519 27.67 -19.74 -11.58
N THR A 520 28.57 -19.06 -10.87
CA THR A 520 29.15 -17.76 -11.28
C THR A 520 29.90 -17.87 -12.62
N ASN A 521 29.98 -19.08 -13.17
CA ASN A 521 30.58 -19.38 -14.45
C ASN A 521 29.56 -19.16 -15.55
N ALA A 522 29.89 -18.25 -16.45
CA ALA A 522 29.34 -18.16 -17.80
C ALA A 522 29.16 -19.57 -18.41
N THR A 523 27.91 -20.00 -18.63
CA THR A 523 27.61 -21.23 -19.36
C THR A 523 27.11 -20.91 -20.75
N GLU A 524 27.73 -21.53 -21.76
CA GLU A 524 27.33 -21.39 -23.16
C GLU A 524 26.13 -22.30 -23.45
N GLU A 525 25.06 -21.71 -23.99
CA GLU A 525 23.83 -22.41 -24.35
C GLU A 525 23.37 -22.03 -25.77
N ASP A 526 22.51 -22.87 -26.35
CA ASP A 526 21.88 -22.59 -27.63
C ASP A 526 20.94 -21.38 -27.54
N CYS A 527 20.92 -20.59 -28.60
CA CYS A 527 19.98 -19.48 -28.73
C CYS A 527 18.53 -19.98 -28.79
N PRO A 528 17.60 -19.31 -28.09
CA PRO A 528 16.20 -19.71 -28.09
C PRO A 528 15.59 -19.56 -29.49
N ASP A 529 14.61 -20.40 -29.80
CA ASP A 529 13.77 -20.23 -30.99
C ASP A 529 12.92 -18.95 -30.87
N CYS A 530 12.48 -18.38 -32.00
CA CYS A 530 11.55 -17.26 -31.96
C CYS A 530 10.20 -17.67 -31.35
N PRO A 531 9.50 -16.76 -30.66
CA PRO A 531 8.15 -17.01 -30.19
C PRO A 531 7.22 -17.44 -31.32
N LEU A 532 6.17 -18.19 -30.98
CA LEU A 532 5.17 -18.63 -31.95
C LEU A 532 4.59 -17.41 -32.69
N GLY A 533 4.48 -17.51 -34.02
CA GLY A 533 4.03 -16.38 -34.83
C GLY A 533 5.16 -15.48 -35.33
N PHE A 534 6.40 -15.72 -34.92
CA PHE A 534 7.58 -14.96 -35.33
C PHE A 534 8.63 -15.84 -36.01
N VAL A 535 9.44 -15.24 -36.86
CA VAL A 535 10.60 -15.88 -37.51
C VAL A 535 11.84 -14.99 -37.36
N ARG A 536 13.04 -15.57 -37.35
CA ARG A 536 14.27 -14.78 -37.33
C ARG A 536 14.38 -14.00 -38.64
N LEU A 537 14.87 -12.76 -38.58
CA LEU A 537 15.13 -11.94 -39.78
C LEU A 537 16.00 -12.66 -40.83
N SER A 538 16.93 -13.52 -40.39
CA SER A 538 17.76 -14.35 -41.28
C SER A 538 17.00 -15.44 -42.05
N ASP A 539 15.82 -15.82 -41.58
CA ASP A 539 14.97 -16.89 -42.12
C ASP A 539 13.68 -16.36 -42.78
N ASP A 540 13.51 -15.03 -42.85
CA ASP A 540 12.35 -14.37 -43.49
C ASP A 540 12.36 -14.63 -45.02
N PRO A 541 11.28 -15.18 -45.60
CA PRO A 541 11.16 -15.37 -47.05
C PRO A 541 11.16 -14.07 -47.87
N ILE A 542 10.92 -12.90 -47.27
CA ILE A 542 10.98 -11.57 -47.89
C ILE A 542 12.27 -10.88 -47.44
N GLY A 543 13.42 -11.48 -47.76
CA GLY A 543 14.73 -11.06 -47.23
C GLY A 543 15.00 -9.56 -47.32
N ASP A 544 15.39 -8.98 -46.19
CA ASP A 544 16.00 -7.65 -46.13
C ASP A 544 17.43 -7.72 -46.70
N PRO A 545 17.75 -6.99 -47.79
CA PRO A 545 19.09 -6.94 -48.35
C PRO A 545 20.14 -6.23 -47.46
N ASP A 546 19.74 -5.57 -46.37
CA ASP A 546 20.62 -4.81 -45.46
C ASP A 546 20.85 -5.48 -44.08
N ALA A 547 20.53 -6.78 -43.93
CA ALA A 547 20.78 -7.52 -42.68
C ALA A 547 22.28 -7.46 -42.26
N THR A 548 22.57 -6.67 -41.23
CA THR A 548 23.92 -6.50 -40.65
C THR A 548 24.25 -7.63 -39.66
N GLU A 549 25.51 -7.72 -39.18
CA GLU A 549 25.97 -8.71 -38.19
C GLU A 549 25.19 -8.74 -36.87
N ASN A 550 24.24 -7.82 -36.64
CA ASN A 550 23.36 -7.77 -35.46
C ASN A 550 21.95 -8.38 -35.69
N SER A 551 21.67 -8.96 -36.85
CA SER A 551 20.34 -9.49 -37.25
C SER A 551 20.03 -10.92 -36.75
N PHE A 552 20.89 -11.50 -35.92
CA PHE A 552 20.76 -12.90 -35.47
C PHE A 552 19.85 -13.09 -34.25
N ASP A 553 19.61 -12.01 -33.51
CA ASP A 553 18.67 -12.03 -32.39
C ASP A 553 17.26 -11.64 -32.84
N GLU A 554 17.08 -10.70 -33.77
CA GLU A 554 15.78 -10.05 -34.00
C GLU A 554 14.73 -10.97 -34.67
N CYS A 555 13.64 -11.21 -33.95
CA CYS A 555 12.47 -11.96 -34.43
C CYS A 555 11.42 -11.00 -34.98
N VAL A 556 10.97 -11.23 -36.22
CA VAL A 556 9.93 -10.45 -36.87
C VAL A 556 8.60 -11.22 -36.89
N PRO A 557 7.45 -10.55 -36.67
CA PRO A 557 6.16 -11.21 -36.70
C PRO A 557 5.83 -11.65 -38.12
N CYS A 558 5.20 -12.82 -38.26
CA CYS A 558 4.46 -13.14 -39.47
C CYS A 558 3.37 -12.07 -39.65
N GLY A 559 3.47 -11.29 -40.72
CA GLY A 559 2.58 -10.16 -40.97
C GLY A 559 1.11 -10.55 -41.20
N VAL A 560 0.27 -9.53 -41.45
CA VAL A 560 -1.21 -9.61 -41.53
C VAL A 560 -1.79 -10.64 -42.53
N ASP A 561 -0.96 -11.18 -43.43
CA ASP A 561 -1.34 -12.14 -44.49
C ASP A 561 -0.62 -13.50 -44.37
N LEU A 562 0.19 -13.67 -43.32
CA LEU A 562 1.00 -14.85 -43.10
C LEU A 562 0.60 -15.52 -41.80
N VAL A 563 0.67 -16.84 -41.73
CA VAL A 563 0.53 -17.64 -40.51
C VAL A 563 1.79 -18.47 -40.30
N TRP A 564 2.19 -18.60 -39.05
CA TRP A 564 3.34 -19.39 -38.66
C TRP A 564 2.98 -20.89 -38.69
N VAL A 565 3.74 -21.66 -39.46
CA VAL A 565 3.58 -23.12 -39.60
C VAL A 565 4.97 -23.76 -39.62
N ASP A 566 5.25 -24.61 -38.63
CA ASP A 566 6.51 -25.35 -38.50
C ASP A 566 7.78 -24.47 -38.61
N GLY A 567 7.80 -23.33 -37.92
CA GLY A 567 8.95 -22.43 -37.88
C GLY A 567 9.08 -21.47 -39.07
N LYS A 568 8.06 -21.38 -39.94
CA LYS A 568 8.06 -20.50 -41.13
C LYS A 568 6.75 -19.76 -41.31
N CYS A 569 6.81 -18.54 -41.82
CA CYS A 569 5.62 -17.79 -42.23
C CYS A 569 5.11 -18.29 -43.60
N GLN A 570 3.83 -18.64 -43.69
CA GLN A 570 3.16 -19.11 -44.91
C GLN A 570 1.90 -18.29 -45.19
N SER A 571 1.52 -18.12 -46.47
CA SER A 571 0.31 -17.38 -46.86
C SER A 571 -0.97 -18.01 -46.33
N ILE A 572 -1.89 -17.19 -45.82
CA ILE A 572 -3.22 -17.65 -45.38
C ILE A 572 -4.17 -17.92 -46.56
N GLU A 573 -5.20 -18.76 -46.33
CA GLU A 573 -6.24 -19.03 -47.32
C GLU A 573 -7.13 -17.80 -47.57
N VAL A 574 -7.66 -17.68 -48.79
CA VAL A 574 -8.60 -16.59 -49.17
C VAL A 574 -9.81 -16.55 -48.24
N GLY A 575 -10.27 -15.34 -47.91
CA GLY A 575 -11.37 -15.13 -46.96
C GLY A 575 -10.95 -15.31 -45.49
N SER A 576 -9.67 -15.50 -45.19
CA SER A 576 -9.15 -15.52 -43.82
C SER A 576 -8.29 -14.28 -43.51
N ARG A 577 -8.10 -14.01 -42.22
CA ARG A 577 -7.09 -13.12 -41.65
C ARG A 577 -6.23 -13.86 -40.64
N SER A 578 -5.01 -13.38 -40.47
CA SER A 578 -4.13 -13.80 -39.39
C SER A 578 -4.65 -13.36 -38.01
N GLU A 579 -4.57 -14.24 -37.02
CA GLU A 579 -4.83 -13.91 -35.62
C GLU A 579 -3.51 -13.46 -34.97
N LEU A 580 -3.25 -12.15 -35.02
CA LEU A 580 -2.05 -11.55 -34.46
C LEU A 580 -2.11 -11.62 -32.94
N THR A 581 -1.12 -12.27 -32.34
CA THR A 581 -1.02 -12.48 -30.89
C THR A 581 0.34 -12.01 -30.39
N ILE A 582 0.35 -11.16 -29.39
CA ILE A 582 1.55 -10.84 -28.62
C ILE A 582 1.54 -11.72 -27.38
N THR A 583 2.63 -12.43 -27.13
CA THR A 583 2.82 -13.21 -25.91
C THR A 583 4.02 -12.67 -25.14
N TYR A 584 3.80 -12.17 -23.94
CA TYR A 584 4.85 -11.77 -23.00
C TYR A 584 5.08 -12.86 -21.95
N PHE A 585 6.31 -12.98 -21.46
CA PHE A 585 6.68 -13.87 -20.36
C PHE A 585 6.37 -15.36 -20.63
N ASP A 586 6.55 -15.81 -21.88
CA ASP A 586 6.54 -17.23 -22.24
C ASP A 586 7.97 -17.78 -22.38
N SER A 587 8.11 -19.07 -22.10
CA SER A 587 9.30 -19.91 -22.23
C SER A 587 10.00 -19.82 -23.60
N GLY A 588 9.28 -19.47 -24.67
CA GLY A 588 9.83 -19.23 -26.01
C GLY A 588 9.88 -17.76 -26.45
N SER A 589 9.51 -16.82 -25.57
CA SER A 589 9.36 -15.40 -25.94
C SER A 589 10.57 -14.53 -25.58
N PHE A 590 10.74 -13.49 -26.39
CA PHE A 590 11.89 -12.63 -26.62
C PHE A 590 12.35 -11.75 -25.45
N LEU A 591 12.05 -12.10 -24.20
CA LEU A 591 12.47 -11.31 -23.05
C LEU A 591 13.89 -11.71 -22.63
N GLN A 592 14.87 -11.48 -23.51
CA GLN A 592 16.27 -11.50 -23.10
C GLN A 592 16.64 -10.12 -22.54
N PRO A 593 17.08 -10.01 -21.27
CA PRO A 593 17.63 -8.77 -20.75
C PRO A 593 18.95 -8.48 -21.47
N GLY A 594 18.92 -7.67 -22.52
CA GLY A 594 20.12 -7.11 -23.12
C GLY A 594 20.66 -6.00 -22.24
N TRP A 595 21.66 -6.27 -21.40
CA TRP A 595 22.49 -5.23 -20.74
C TRP A 595 21.76 -4.10 -19.99
N TRP A 596 20.51 -4.31 -19.58
CA TRP A 596 19.76 -3.28 -18.88
C TRP A 596 20.24 -3.21 -17.44
N GLY A 597 20.60 -2.00 -17.01
CA GLY A 597 20.69 -1.68 -15.60
C GLY A 597 19.36 -1.97 -14.91
N GLU A 598 19.40 -2.07 -13.59
CA GLU A 598 18.24 -2.28 -12.73
C GLU A 598 17.00 -1.51 -13.22
N GLY A 599 15.89 -2.22 -13.49
CA GLY A 599 14.55 -1.61 -13.64
C GLY A 599 14.04 -1.26 -15.04
N GLU A 600 14.74 -1.52 -16.15
CA GLU A 600 14.23 -1.18 -17.49
C GLU A 600 13.57 -2.36 -18.24
N TRP A 601 12.32 -2.15 -18.69
CA TRP A 601 11.58 -3.04 -19.59
C TRP A 601 12.29 -3.10 -20.97
N PRO A 602 12.35 -4.26 -21.64
CA PRO A 602 13.16 -4.42 -22.85
C PRO A 602 12.84 -3.40 -23.95
N ALA A 603 13.89 -2.77 -24.50
CA ALA A 603 13.77 -1.80 -25.58
C ALA A 603 13.10 -2.42 -26.83
N GLY A 604 12.06 -1.75 -27.33
CA GLY A 604 11.15 -2.27 -28.36
C GLY A 604 9.71 -2.45 -27.84
N HIS A 605 9.55 -2.57 -26.51
CA HIS A 605 8.27 -2.61 -25.81
C HIS A 605 8.17 -1.47 -24.79
N ASN A 606 8.05 -0.23 -25.28
CA ASN A 606 7.75 0.95 -24.45
C ASN A 606 6.35 0.90 -23.78
N ALA A 607 5.69 -0.26 -23.84
CA ALA A 607 4.30 -0.46 -23.44
C ALA A 607 4.16 -0.79 -21.94
N PHE A 608 5.19 -1.39 -21.33
CA PHE A 608 5.16 -1.68 -19.90
C PHE A 608 5.74 -0.54 -19.05
N SER A 609 5.05 -0.22 -17.98
CA SER A 609 5.54 0.64 -16.90
C SER A 609 5.27 -0.02 -15.56
N SER A 610 6.14 0.24 -14.58
CA SER A 610 5.98 -0.28 -13.25
C SER A 610 6.22 0.80 -12.22
N MET A 611 5.49 0.72 -11.13
CA MET A 611 5.58 1.63 -10.01
C MET A 611 5.33 0.89 -8.71
N CYS A 612 5.80 1.46 -7.61
CA CYS A 612 5.58 0.92 -6.29
C CYS A 612 5.21 2.02 -5.30
N ASN A 613 4.16 1.78 -4.53
CA ASN A 613 3.68 2.67 -3.48
C ASN A 613 3.88 1.98 -2.12
N GLY A 614 4.47 2.70 -1.16
CA GLY A 614 4.82 2.18 0.16
C GLY A 614 6.27 1.70 0.26
N LYS A 615 6.60 0.95 1.32
CA LYS A 615 7.97 0.45 1.58
C LYS A 615 8.31 -0.74 0.69
N CYS A 616 8.69 -0.47 -0.56
CA CYS A 616 9.07 -1.46 -1.56
C CYS A 616 10.19 -0.96 -2.49
N GLY A 617 10.76 -1.86 -3.29
CA GLY A 617 11.82 -1.49 -4.23
C GLY A 617 11.37 -0.46 -5.27
N ASN A 618 12.29 0.44 -5.68
CA ASN A 618 12.02 1.60 -6.55
C ASN A 618 11.32 1.26 -7.89
N ALA A 619 11.53 0.05 -8.42
CA ALA A 619 10.97 -0.36 -9.70
C ALA A 619 9.64 -1.12 -9.60
N GLY A 620 9.16 -1.47 -8.39
CA GLY A 620 7.99 -2.35 -8.22
C GLY A 620 8.20 -3.71 -8.88
N TRP A 621 7.42 -3.99 -9.93
CA TRP A 621 7.55 -5.18 -10.75
C TRP A 621 8.88 -5.25 -11.50
N ARG A 622 9.43 -6.46 -11.59
CA ARG A 622 10.72 -6.78 -12.21
C ARG A 622 10.66 -8.09 -12.98
N ILE A 623 11.54 -8.25 -13.95
CA ILE A 623 11.62 -9.49 -14.74
C ILE A 623 12.52 -10.51 -14.01
N VAL A 624 11.95 -11.66 -13.66
CA VAL A 624 12.65 -12.78 -13.02
C VAL A 624 12.34 -14.06 -13.78
N ASN A 625 13.35 -14.70 -14.37
CA ASN A 625 13.23 -16.00 -15.06
C ASN A 625 12.04 -16.09 -16.06
N ASN A 626 11.94 -15.13 -16.97
CA ASN A 626 10.84 -15.00 -17.94
C ASN A 626 9.45 -14.82 -17.32
N THR A 627 9.37 -14.31 -16.10
CA THR A 627 8.12 -13.90 -15.44
C THR A 627 8.23 -12.45 -14.99
N ALA A 628 7.11 -11.73 -14.91
CA ALA A 628 7.08 -10.46 -14.19
C ALA A 628 6.76 -10.76 -12.72
N GLU A 629 7.65 -10.40 -11.81
CA GLU A 629 7.49 -10.56 -10.36
C GLU A 629 7.21 -9.19 -9.73
N SER A 630 6.30 -9.10 -8.77
CA SER A 630 5.90 -7.85 -8.11
C SER A 630 7.00 -7.12 -7.34
N GLY A 631 8.18 -7.71 -7.17
CA GLY A 631 9.29 -7.10 -6.44
C GLY A 631 9.33 -7.47 -4.96
N PHE A 632 10.19 -6.76 -4.22
CA PHE A 632 10.36 -6.93 -2.77
C PHE A 632 9.54 -5.90 -1.99
N HIS A 633 8.86 -6.37 -0.95
CA HIS A 633 7.92 -5.59 -0.16
C HIS A 633 8.22 -5.73 1.33
N SER A 634 8.23 -4.62 2.07
CA SER A 634 8.34 -4.64 3.53
C SER A 634 7.09 -5.27 4.17
N VAL A 635 7.30 -6.07 5.22
CA VAL A 635 6.22 -6.62 6.05
C VAL A 635 5.62 -5.58 7.03
N GLN A 636 6.29 -4.43 7.20
CA GLN A 636 5.94 -3.40 8.18
C GLN A 636 5.03 -2.29 7.63
N GLY A 637 4.49 -2.43 6.41
CA GLY A 637 3.69 -1.39 5.76
C GLY A 637 2.69 -1.95 4.73
N GLU A 638 1.71 -1.13 4.35
CA GLU A 638 0.93 -1.40 3.15
C GLU A 638 1.80 -1.16 1.92
N VAL A 639 1.78 -2.11 1.00
CA VAL A 639 2.57 -2.06 -0.21
C VAL A 639 1.71 -2.39 -1.40
N GLU A 640 1.85 -1.59 -2.45
CA GLU A 640 1.25 -1.86 -3.74
C GLU A 640 2.29 -1.77 -4.83
N SER A 641 2.39 -2.84 -5.60
CA SER A 641 3.26 -2.89 -6.77
C SER A 641 2.38 -3.02 -8.01
N ILE A 642 2.54 -2.10 -8.95
CA ILE A 642 1.65 -1.95 -10.10
C ILE A 642 2.44 -2.16 -11.39
N LEU A 643 1.97 -3.07 -12.24
CA LEU A 643 2.45 -3.26 -13.59
C LEU A 643 1.37 -2.78 -14.56
N SER A 644 1.71 -1.88 -15.46
CA SER A 644 0.78 -1.37 -16.47
C SER A 644 1.26 -1.71 -17.88
N LEU A 645 0.34 -2.06 -18.78
CA LEU A 645 0.56 -2.33 -20.20
C LEU A 645 -0.44 -1.54 -21.05
N GLU A 646 0.05 -0.71 -21.98
CA GLU A 646 -0.78 -0.08 -23.00
C GLU A 646 -0.73 -0.87 -24.31
N GLN A 647 -1.89 -1.22 -24.89
CA GLN A 647 -1.94 -1.91 -26.18
C GLN A 647 -3.07 -1.41 -27.07
N GLU A 648 -2.77 -1.21 -28.36
CA GLU A 648 -3.76 -0.89 -29.39
C GLU A 648 -4.15 -2.14 -30.20
N LEU A 649 -5.46 -2.42 -30.25
CA LEU A 649 -6.08 -3.54 -30.96
C LEU A 649 -6.75 -3.03 -32.25
N GLN A 650 -6.40 -3.61 -33.40
CA GLN A 650 -6.95 -3.26 -34.71
C GLN A 650 -8.36 -3.81 -34.93
N HIS A 651 -8.71 -4.88 -34.22
CA HIS A 651 -10.03 -5.52 -34.25
C HIS A 651 -10.32 -6.13 -32.88
N GLU A 652 -11.55 -6.64 -32.69
CA GLU A 652 -11.89 -7.39 -31.47
C GLU A 652 -10.87 -8.50 -31.18
N GLY A 653 -10.50 -8.62 -29.92
CA GLY A 653 -9.45 -9.50 -29.45
C GLY A 653 -9.73 -9.96 -28.03
N TYR A 654 -8.70 -10.49 -27.39
CA TYR A 654 -8.77 -10.91 -26.00
C TYR A 654 -7.42 -10.80 -25.30
N MET A 655 -7.48 -10.71 -23.97
CA MET A 655 -6.35 -10.74 -23.06
C MET A 655 -6.48 -11.96 -22.14
N SER A 656 -5.40 -12.72 -21.96
CA SER A 656 -5.28 -13.76 -20.95
C SER A 656 -3.89 -13.82 -20.34
N PHE A 657 -3.76 -14.30 -19.10
CA PHE A 657 -2.47 -14.45 -18.44
C PHE A 657 -2.51 -15.56 -17.38
N GLU A 658 -1.34 -15.98 -16.91
CA GLU A 658 -1.19 -16.86 -15.76
C GLU A 658 -0.53 -16.11 -14.60
N TYR A 659 -0.94 -16.42 -13.37
CA TYR A 659 -0.40 -15.80 -12.16
C TYR A 659 -0.13 -16.82 -11.05
N LYS A 660 0.76 -16.46 -10.13
CA LYS A 660 1.07 -17.19 -8.90
C LYS A 660 1.30 -16.18 -7.77
N ILE A 661 0.99 -16.56 -6.53
CA ILE A 661 1.46 -15.87 -5.32
C ILE A 661 2.38 -16.80 -4.55
N SER A 662 3.64 -16.41 -4.35
CA SER A 662 4.60 -17.12 -3.49
C SER A 662 4.69 -16.48 -2.11
N ALA A 663 4.90 -17.32 -1.10
CA ALA A 663 5.32 -16.93 0.24
C ALA A 663 6.65 -17.64 0.56
N GLN A 664 7.58 -16.94 1.22
CA GLN A 664 8.80 -17.60 1.70
C GLN A 664 8.44 -18.73 2.68
N LYS A 665 8.86 -19.96 2.38
CA LYS A 665 8.69 -21.13 3.27
C LYS A 665 9.67 -21.04 4.43
N THR A 666 9.20 -20.60 5.59
CA THR A 666 9.86 -20.89 6.88
C THR A 666 9.18 -22.09 7.54
N GLU A 667 9.92 -22.88 8.33
CA GLU A 667 9.52 -24.22 8.81
C GLU A 667 8.31 -24.26 9.77
N ASP A 668 7.77 -23.11 10.17
CA ASP A 668 6.64 -23.03 11.11
C ASP A 668 5.33 -22.70 10.39
N MET A 669 4.50 -23.72 10.16
CA MET A 669 3.19 -23.62 9.54
C MET A 669 2.09 -23.37 10.59
N ALA A 670 1.63 -22.12 10.72
CA ALA A 670 0.37 -21.77 11.34
C ALA A 670 -0.48 -20.92 10.37
N GLU A 671 -1.79 -21.12 10.40
CA GLU A 671 -2.80 -20.60 9.46
C GLU A 671 -2.68 -19.08 9.25
N ASP A 672 -2.28 -18.69 8.05
CA ASP A 672 -2.08 -17.30 7.64
C ASP A 672 -3.42 -16.69 7.20
N THR A 673 -4.10 -15.95 8.08
CA THR A 673 -5.39 -15.31 7.77
C THR A 673 -5.25 -13.91 7.14
N ASN A 674 -4.12 -13.57 6.49
CA ASN A 674 -3.87 -12.23 5.93
C ASN A 674 -3.58 -12.19 4.40
N LEU A 675 -4.67 -12.20 3.61
CA LEU A 675 -5.16 -11.25 2.58
C LEU A 675 -4.26 -10.59 1.49
N ALA A 676 -2.97 -10.90 1.31
CA ALA A 676 -2.23 -10.35 0.16
C ALA A 676 -2.68 -10.98 -1.17
N GLY A 677 -2.86 -10.18 -2.22
CA GLY A 677 -3.49 -10.62 -3.47
C GLY A 677 -3.08 -9.81 -4.68
N ILE A 678 -3.49 -10.25 -5.87
CA ILE A 678 -3.31 -9.52 -7.12
C ILE A 678 -4.68 -9.17 -7.71
N GLN A 679 -4.84 -7.93 -8.16
CA GLN A 679 -6.03 -7.45 -8.86
C GLN A 679 -5.67 -7.11 -10.31
N PHE A 680 -6.62 -7.30 -11.22
CA PHE A 680 -6.44 -7.04 -12.64
C PHE A 680 -7.49 -6.06 -13.17
N PHE A 681 -7.04 -5.09 -13.95
CA PHE A 681 -7.84 -4.02 -14.49
C PHE A 681 -7.74 -3.96 -16.01
N VAL A 682 -8.85 -3.60 -16.64
CA VAL A 682 -8.93 -3.24 -18.05
C VAL A 682 -9.61 -1.87 -18.14
N ASP A 683 -8.90 -0.89 -18.69
CA ASP A 683 -9.39 0.49 -18.85
C ASP A 683 -9.91 1.12 -17.55
N GLY A 684 -9.27 0.77 -16.43
CA GLY A 684 -9.62 1.24 -15.09
C GLY A 684 -10.82 0.52 -14.44
N VAL A 685 -11.39 -0.50 -15.08
CA VAL A 685 -12.49 -1.33 -14.54
C VAL A 685 -11.92 -2.60 -13.91
N ILE A 686 -12.41 -2.97 -12.72
CA ILE A 686 -12.05 -4.23 -12.06
C ILE A 686 -12.75 -5.38 -12.77
N GLU A 687 -11.97 -6.39 -13.15
CA GLU A 687 -12.52 -7.66 -13.62
C GLU A 687 -12.61 -8.66 -12.45
N ASP A 688 -13.64 -8.47 -11.61
CA ASP A 688 -13.83 -9.07 -10.26
C ASP A 688 -13.76 -10.61 -10.18
N ASP A 689 -13.89 -11.31 -11.31
CA ASP A 689 -13.97 -12.77 -11.39
C ASP A 689 -12.61 -13.46 -11.68
N LEU A 690 -11.51 -12.71 -11.84
CA LEU A 690 -10.29 -13.25 -12.45
C LEU A 690 -9.23 -13.80 -11.49
N VAL A 691 -9.16 -13.30 -10.27
CA VAL A 691 -8.10 -13.68 -9.34
C VAL A 691 -8.67 -13.97 -7.95
N SER A 692 -8.86 -15.26 -7.67
CA SER A 692 -9.23 -15.74 -6.34
C SER A 692 -8.20 -15.28 -5.31
N PHE A 693 -8.65 -14.55 -4.29
CA PHE A 693 -7.81 -13.86 -3.32
C PHE A 693 -6.87 -14.71 -2.46
N HIS A 694 -6.82 -16.03 -2.63
CA HIS A 694 -5.87 -16.93 -1.97
C HIS A 694 -5.71 -18.20 -2.83
N PRO A 695 -4.96 -18.19 -3.95
CA PRO A 695 -4.60 -19.44 -4.59
C PRO A 695 -3.77 -20.26 -3.60
N PRO A 696 -3.75 -21.60 -3.71
CA PRO A 696 -2.77 -22.41 -2.98
C PRO A 696 -1.37 -21.82 -3.21
N GLU A 697 -0.63 -21.55 -2.13
CA GLU A 697 0.72 -21.00 -2.22
C GLU A 697 1.56 -21.81 -3.20
N ASP A 698 2.34 -21.11 -4.02
CA ASP A 698 3.23 -21.69 -5.03
C ASP A 698 2.59 -22.37 -6.24
N GLN A 699 1.28 -22.25 -6.46
CA GLN A 699 0.61 -22.82 -7.65
C GLN A 699 0.30 -21.77 -8.72
N TRP A 700 0.64 -22.08 -9.98
CA TRP A 700 0.24 -21.28 -11.14
C TRP A 700 -1.25 -21.48 -11.46
N MET A 701 -1.93 -20.38 -11.74
CA MET A 701 -3.35 -20.28 -12.05
C MET A 701 -3.53 -19.53 -13.36
N SER A 702 -4.46 -19.96 -14.21
CA SER A 702 -4.84 -19.19 -15.41
C SER A 702 -5.97 -18.22 -15.04
N ALA A 703 -5.78 -16.94 -15.33
CA ALA A 703 -6.86 -15.98 -15.30
C ALA A 703 -7.86 -16.29 -16.43
N ARG A 704 -9.16 -16.03 -16.20
CA ARG A 704 -10.18 -16.06 -17.26
C ARG A 704 -9.79 -15.09 -18.39
N THR A 705 -10.20 -15.43 -19.61
CA THR A 705 -9.97 -14.61 -20.79
C THR A 705 -10.93 -13.41 -20.81
N VAL A 706 -10.41 -12.20 -21.03
CA VAL A 706 -11.19 -10.97 -21.20
C VAL A 706 -11.32 -10.67 -22.68
N LEU A 707 -12.55 -10.50 -23.18
CA LEU A 707 -12.83 -10.11 -24.56
C LEU A 707 -12.80 -8.58 -24.69
N LEU A 708 -12.15 -8.08 -25.74
CA LEU A 708 -11.89 -6.66 -25.91
C LEU A 708 -12.37 -6.19 -27.30
N PRO A 709 -13.03 -5.03 -27.39
CA PRO A 709 -13.33 -4.41 -28.68
C PRO A 709 -12.04 -3.93 -29.38
N ALA A 710 -12.18 -3.43 -30.61
CA ALA A 710 -11.10 -2.72 -31.28
C ALA A 710 -10.86 -1.36 -30.58
N GLY A 711 -9.60 -0.95 -30.45
CA GLY A 711 -9.24 0.30 -29.81
C GLY A 711 -8.01 0.18 -28.92
N ARG A 712 -7.70 1.27 -28.23
CA ARG A 712 -6.60 1.35 -27.27
C ARG A 712 -7.09 0.91 -25.90
N HIS A 713 -6.35 0.00 -25.28
CA HIS A 713 -6.66 -0.56 -23.98
C HIS A 713 -5.47 -0.41 -23.01
N PHE A 714 -5.79 -0.22 -21.73
CA PHE A 714 -4.84 -0.16 -20.64
C PHE A 714 -5.08 -1.33 -19.68
N PHE A 715 -4.08 -2.20 -19.54
CA PHE A 715 -4.11 -3.33 -18.62
C PHE A 715 -3.27 -3.02 -17.40
N GLN A 716 -3.77 -3.33 -16.20
CA GLN A 716 -2.98 -3.16 -14.97
C GLN A 716 -3.08 -4.38 -14.06
N TRP A 717 -1.94 -4.81 -13.52
CA TRP A 717 -1.83 -5.81 -12.47
C TRP A 717 -1.34 -5.15 -11.20
N VAL A 718 -2.18 -5.17 -10.16
CA VAL A 718 -1.90 -4.52 -8.88
C VAL A 718 -1.72 -5.62 -7.83
N PHE A 719 -0.48 -5.84 -7.40
CA PHE A 719 -0.23 -6.65 -6.21
C PHE A 719 -0.40 -5.78 -4.97
N HIS A 720 -1.18 -6.24 -4.00
CA HIS A 720 -1.44 -5.54 -2.76
C HIS A 720 -1.08 -6.40 -1.56
N GLN A 721 -0.30 -5.82 -0.64
CA GLN A 721 0.07 -6.40 0.66
C GLN A 721 -0.39 -5.48 1.79
N PRO A 722 -1.22 -5.95 2.75
CA PRO A 722 -1.65 -5.15 3.89
C PRO A 722 -0.59 -5.05 5.01
N LEU A 723 -0.77 -4.07 5.89
CA LEU A 723 -0.12 -3.99 7.20
C LEU A 723 -0.35 -5.27 8.02
N GLY A 724 0.70 -5.74 8.71
CA GLY A 724 0.63 -6.95 9.55
C GLY A 724 0.71 -8.27 8.78
N THR A 725 1.26 -8.25 7.56
CA THR A 725 1.61 -9.49 6.85
C THR A 725 2.86 -10.08 7.48
N ASN A 726 2.79 -11.29 8.01
CA ASN A 726 3.90 -11.92 8.75
C ASN A 726 5.02 -12.49 7.85
N ARG A 727 4.89 -12.39 6.52
CA ARG A 727 5.80 -12.98 5.53
C ARG A 727 5.92 -12.08 4.30
N HIS A 728 7.10 -12.08 3.66
CA HIS A 728 7.26 -11.48 2.34
C HIS A 728 6.48 -12.30 1.31
N LYS A 729 5.47 -11.69 0.68
CA LYS A 729 4.68 -12.29 -0.40
C LYS A 729 5.02 -11.62 -1.72
N ARG A 730 5.04 -12.39 -2.81
CA ARG A 730 5.30 -11.90 -4.16
C ARG A 730 4.28 -12.49 -5.13
N ALA A 731 3.81 -11.68 -6.07
CA ALA A 731 3.06 -12.16 -7.22
C ALA A 731 3.99 -12.35 -8.42
N SER A 732 3.71 -13.36 -9.24
CA SER A 732 4.41 -13.60 -10.50
C SER A 732 3.38 -13.75 -11.62
N LEU A 733 3.68 -13.17 -12.78
CA LEU A 733 2.89 -13.23 -14.01
C LEU A 733 3.69 -13.91 -15.11
N ARG A 734 3.00 -14.72 -15.92
CA ARG A 734 3.58 -15.31 -17.13
C ARG A 734 2.51 -15.47 -18.21
N ASN A 735 2.96 -15.76 -19.43
CA ASN A 735 2.08 -16.09 -20.56
C ASN A 735 0.97 -15.05 -20.77
N ILE A 736 1.32 -13.75 -20.73
CA ILE A 736 0.39 -12.65 -20.98
C ILE A 736 0.16 -12.57 -22.49
N GLN A 737 -1.04 -12.92 -22.96
CA GLN A 737 -1.39 -13.02 -24.38
C GLN A 737 -2.44 -11.99 -24.77
N VAL A 738 -2.06 -11.01 -25.61
CA VAL A 738 -2.99 -10.05 -26.22
C VAL A 738 -3.20 -10.40 -27.69
N THR A 739 -4.45 -10.60 -28.11
CA THR A 739 -4.78 -10.80 -29.52
C THR A 739 -5.36 -9.55 -30.17
N GLY A 740 -5.18 -9.44 -31.49
CA GLY A 740 -5.71 -8.32 -32.29
C GLY A 740 -4.80 -7.09 -32.38
N SER A 741 -3.59 -7.15 -31.83
CA SER A 741 -2.59 -6.09 -32.00
C SER A 741 -1.79 -6.25 -33.29
N SER A 742 -1.47 -5.13 -33.96
CA SER A 742 -0.61 -5.10 -35.14
C SER A 742 0.85 -5.50 -34.88
N GLU A 743 1.28 -5.51 -33.63
CA GLU A 743 2.65 -5.91 -33.23
C GLU A 743 2.74 -7.43 -32.94
N GLY A 744 1.62 -8.14 -32.95
CA GLY A 744 1.55 -9.58 -32.68
C GLY A 744 1.99 -10.44 -33.84
N GLY A 745 2.46 -11.65 -33.53
CA GLY A 745 2.75 -12.69 -34.51
C GLY A 745 1.53 -13.56 -34.80
N ALA A 746 1.37 -13.99 -36.04
CA ALA A 746 0.25 -14.81 -36.48
C ALA A 746 0.49 -16.31 -36.24
N VAL A 747 -0.13 -16.91 -35.23
CA VAL A 747 -0.03 -18.36 -34.95
C VAL A 747 -1.18 -19.15 -35.57
N SER A 748 -2.30 -18.48 -35.81
CA SER A 748 -3.52 -19.06 -36.33
C SER A 748 -4.16 -18.12 -37.37
N SER A 749 -5.13 -18.62 -38.13
CA SER A 749 -5.97 -17.79 -38.99
C SER A 749 -7.45 -17.96 -38.62
N LYS A 750 -8.21 -16.88 -38.75
CA LYS A 750 -9.68 -16.85 -38.59
C LYS A 750 -10.33 -16.37 -39.88
N LEU A 751 -11.56 -16.78 -40.14
CA LEU A 751 -12.34 -16.27 -41.26
C LEU A 751 -12.57 -14.75 -41.08
N CYS A 752 -12.60 -14.03 -42.19
CA CYS A 752 -12.98 -12.62 -42.19
C CYS A 752 -14.42 -12.46 -41.68
N PRO A 753 -14.70 -11.54 -40.74
CA PRO A 753 -16.05 -11.31 -40.27
C PRO A 753 -16.96 -10.85 -41.40
N ALA A 754 -18.27 -11.10 -41.28
CA ALA A 754 -19.25 -10.65 -42.24
C ALA A 754 -19.13 -9.13 -42.49
N GLY A 755 -19.28 -8.73 -43.76
CA GLY A 755 -19.08 -7.36 -44.21
C GLY A 755 -17.64 -7.01 -44.56
N THR A 756 -16.70 -7.95 -44.39
CA THR A 756 -15.32 -7.82 -44.85
C THR A 756 -14.95 -8.94 -45.82
N PHE A 757 -13.87 -8.75 -46.58
CA PHE A 757 -13.33 -9.75 -47.51
C PHE A 757 -11.79 -9.75 -47.52
N SER A 758 -11.18 -10.88 -47.87
CA SER A 758 -9.72 -10.94 -48.12
C SER A 758 -9.38 -11.72 -49.38
N VAL A 759 -8.36 -11.24 -50.10
CA VAL A 759 -7.84 -11.87 -51.33
C VAL A 759 -6.46 -12.47 -51.05
N LEU A 760 -6.01 -13.40 -51.90
CA LEU A 760 -4.70 -14.02 -51.79
C LEU A 760 -3.61 -12.93 -51.84
N ASP A 761 -2.66 -12.96 -50.90
CA ASP A 761 -1.58 -11.96 -50.73
C ASP A 761 -2.08 -10.51 -50.44
N GLY A 762 -3.31 -10.35 -49.95
CA GLY A 762 -3.90 -9.05 -49.67
C GLY A 762 -3.97 -8.72 -48.18
N ALA A 763 -3.37 -7.60 -47.78
CA ALA A 763 -3.27 -7.05 -46.42
C ALA A 763 -4.56 -7.10 -45.56
N GLY A 764 -4.85 -8.25 -44.95
CA GLY A 764 -5.94 -8.50 -44.03
C GLY A 764 -7.37 -8.39 -44.60
N CYS A 765 -8.36 -8.46 -43.70
CA CYS A 765 -9.78 -8.27 -44.06
C CYS A 765 -10.06 -6.80 -44.36
N ARG A 766 -10.64 -6.54 -45.53
CA ARG A 766 -11.01 -5.20 -45.98
C ARG A 766 -12.53 -5.02 -45.90
N PRO A 767 -13.03 -3.86 -45.44
CA PRO A 767 -14.46 -3.62 -45.38
C PRO A 767 -15.07 -3.57 -46.79
N CYS A 768 -16.29 -4.10 -46.93
CA CYS A 768 -17.06 -3.93 -48.15
C CYS A 768 -17.46 -2.47 -48.34
N PRO A 769 -17.27 -1.89 -49.54
CA PRO A 769 -17.71 -0.53 -49.81
C PRO A 769 -19.25 -0.44 -49.75
N PRO A 770 -19.82 0.77 -49.52
CA PRO A 770 -21.27 0.97 -49.53
C PRO A 770 -21.89 0.42 -50.83
N GLY A 771 -23.11 -0.12 -50.70
CA GLY A 771 -23.82 -0.80 -51.78
C GLY A 771 -23.43 -2.26 -52.01
N LYS A 772 -22.48 -2.77 -51.23
CA LYS A 772 -22.09 -4.19 -51.21
C LYS A 772 -22.18 -4.78 -49.82
N TYR A 773 -22.20 -6.11 -49.76
CA TYR A 773 -22.18 -6.90 -48.53
C TYR A 773 -21.32 -8.17 -48.71
N SER A 774 -20.94 -8.81 -47.61
CA SER A 774 -20.30 -10.13 -47.65
C SER A 774 -20.70 -10.96 -46.44
N GLY A 775 -20.76 -12.28 -46.62
CA GLY A 775 -20.81 -13.23 -45.51
C GLY A 775 -19.44 -13.43 -44.86
N GLU A 776 -19.42 -14.12 -43.73
CA GLU A 776 -18.18 -14.54 -43.07
C GLU A 776 -17.33 -15.40 -44.03
N GLY A 777 -16.01 -15.15 -44.06
CA GLY A 777 -15.08 -15.91 -44.88
C GLY A 777 -15.10 -15.58 -46.38
N SER A 778 -15.70 -14.46 -46.79
CA SER A 778 -15.79 -14.12 -48.21
C SER A 778 -14.46 -13.62 -48.78
N TYR A 779 -14.19 -13.96 -50.06
CA TYR A 779 -13.02 -13.48 -50.79
C TYR A 779 -13.31 -12.23 -51.66
N ASP A 780 -14.57 -11.83 -51.76
CA ASP A 780 -15.03 -10.62 -52.45
C ASP A 780 -16.36 -10.13 -51.84
N CYS A 781 -16.75 -8.90 -52.15
CA CYS A 781 -18.03 -8.33 -51.74
C CYS A 781 -19.07 -8.46 -52.85
N ASP A 782 -20.22 -9.03 -52.50
CA ASP A 782 -21.38 -9.14 -53.35
C ASP A 782 -22.14 -7.81 -53.41
N VAL A 783 -22.64 -7.44 -54.59
CA VAL A 783 -23.50 -6.26 -54.74
C VAL A 783 -24.86 -6.54 -54.08
N CYS A 784 -25.42 -5.55 -53.38
CA CYS A 784 -26.72 -5.71 -52.76
C CYS A 784 -27.80 -6.12 -53.79
N PRO A 785 -28.62 -7.15 -53.47
CA PRO A 785 -29.72 -7.59 -54.33
C PRO A 785 -30.70 -6.47 -54.71
N ILE A 786 -31.49 -6.71 -55.76
CA ILE A 786 -32.53 -5.76 -56.19
C ILE A 786 -33.50 -5.50 -55.03
N GLY A 787 -33.74 -4.23 -54.72
CA GLY A 787 -34.64 -3.80 -53.65
C GLY A 787 -33.98 -3.72 -52.27
N THR A 788 -32.68 -3.98 -52.17
CA THR A 788 -31.90 -3.81 -50.93
C THR A 788 -30.72 -2.84 -51.13
N TYR A 789 -30.26 -2.25 -50.04
CA TYR A 789 -29.18 -1.26 -50.01
C TYR A 789 -28.25 -1.49 -48.81
N SER A 790 -27.06 -0.90 -48.85
CA SER A 790 -26.10 -0.85 -47.75
C SER A 790 -25.46 0.53 -47.77
N ASP A 791 -25.70 1.35 -46.75
CA ASP A 791 -25.22 2.73 -46.69
C ASP A 791 -23.90 2.89 -45.91
N SER A 792 -23.50 1.87 -45.15
CA SER A 792 -22.26 1.86 -44.36
C SER A 792 -21.17 1.00 -45.00
N GLU A 793 -19.91 1.44 -44.86
CA GLU A 793 -18.76 0.55 -45.09
C GLU A 793 -18.81 -0.64 -44.13
N GLY A 794 -18.40 -1.82 -44.61
CA GLY A 794 -18.30 -3.01 -43.78
C GLY A 794 -19.62 -3.75 -43.51
N SER A 795 -20.66 -3.55 -44.31
CA SER A 795 -21.97 -4.16 -44.02
C SER A 795 -22.00 -5.67 -44.29
N GLY A 796 -22.36 -6.46 -43.27
CA GLY A 796 -22.53 -7.93 -43.39
C GLY A 796 -23.84 -8.37 -44.06
N GLU A 797 -24.78 -7.45 -44.22
CA GLU A 797 -26.06 -7.71 -44.87
C GLU A 797 -26.58 -6.47 -45.61
N CYS A 798 -27.57 -6.66 -46.48
CA CYS A 798 -28.24 -5.54 -47.14
C CYS A 798 -29.62 -5.30 -46.53
N HIS A 799 -29.94 -4.04 -46.27
CA HIS A 799 -31.22 -3.62 -45.74
C HIS A 799 -32.28 -3.50 -46.84
N ASN A 800 -33.52 -3.90 -46.56
CA ASN A 800 -34.62 -3.79 -47.53
C ASN A 800 -35.06 -2.33 -47.69
N CYS A 801 -35.27 -1.89 -48.93
CA CYS A 801 -35.75 -0.54 -49.18
C CYS A 801 -37.21 -0.30 -48.76
N GLY A 802 -37.99 -1.35 -48.49
CA GLY A 802 -39.40 -1.24 -48.16
C GLY A 802 -40.29 -1.22 -49.41
N HIS A 803 -41.60 -1.38 -49.22
CA HIS A 803 -42.53 -1.61 -50.32
C HIS A 803 -42.75 -0.32 -51.15
N GLY A 804 -42.58 -0.41 -52.48
CA GLY A 804 -42.83 0.70 -53.41
C GLY A 804 -41.65 1.65 -53.66
N VAL A 805 -40.46 1.30 -53.15
CA VAL A 805 -39.21 2.06 -53.37
C VAL A 805 -38.10 1.11 -53.82
N ASN A 806 -37.17 1.63 -54.62
CA ASN A 806 -36.08 0.84 -55.20
C ASN A 806 -34.75 1.29 -54.65
N ALA A 807 -33.77 0.39 -54.55
CA ALA A 807 -32.41 0.79 -54.25
C ALA A 807 -31.83 1.62 -55.39
N SER A 808 -31.04 2.64 -55.05
CA SER A 808 -30.28 3.49 -55.98
C SER A 808 -29.40 2.66 -56.92
N ASP A 809 -28.92 3.25 -58.02
CA ASP A 809 -28.09 2.53 -59.00
C ASP A 809 -26.79 1.98 -58.39
N ASP A 810 -26.20 2.73 -57.46
CA ASP A 810 -25.01 2.35 -56.67
C ASP A 810 -25.35 1.52 -55.41
N LYS A 811 -26.63 1.25 -55.14
CA LYS A 811 -27.14 0.45 -54.01
C LYS A 811 -26.81 0.99 -52.63
N THR A 812 -26.41 2.26 -52.52
CA THR A 812 -26.06 2.90 -51.24
C THR A 812 -27.25 3.47 -50.51
N THR A 813 -28.38 3.68 -51.19
CA THR A 813 -29.58 4.28 -50.60
C THR A 813 -30.85 3.72 -51.24
N CYS A 814 -32.00 4.07 -50.66
CA CYS A 814 -33.31 3.81 -51.27
C CYS A 814 -33.86 5.06 -51.94
N GLU A 815 -34.15 4.93 -53.22
CA GLU A 815 -34.78 5.94 -54.04
C GLU A 815 -36.26 5.60 -54.22
N TYR A 816 -37.11 6.59 -53.92
CA TYR A 816 -38.51 6.54 -54.32
C TYR A 816 -38.61 7.18 -55.72
N ALA A 817 -39.18 6.47 -56.69
CA ALA A 817 -39.33 6.99 -58.05
C ALA A 817 -40.22 8.25 -58.10
N SER A 818 -41.15 8.38 -57.15
CA SER A 818 -41.96 9.57 -56.89
C SER A 818 -42.67 9.41 -55.53
N CYS A 819 -42.96 10.50 -54.82
CA CYS A 819 -43.80 10.42 -53.60
C CYS A 819 -45.30 10.27 -53.94
N VAL A 820 -45.59 9.43 -54.91
CA VAL A 820 -46.91 9.14 -55.45
C VAL A 820 -47.13 7.64 -55.36
N PHE A 821 -48.04 7.20 -54.49
CA PHE A 821 -48.29 5.80 -54.18
C PHE A 821 -49.63 5.36 -54.75
N GLU A 822 -49.67 4.31 -55.56
CA GLU A 822 -50.92 3.71 -56.04
C GLU A 822 -51.22 2.42 -55.26
N THR A 823 -52.40 2.34 -54.66
CA THR A 823 -52.86 1.13 -53.94
C THR A 823 -53.30 0.04 -54.91
N GLU A 824 -53.40 -1.21 -54.44
CA GLU A 824 -53.95 -2.35 -55.22
C GLU A 824 -55.35 -2.10 -55.81
N THR A 825 -56.08 -1.11 -55.28
CA THR A 825 -57.40 -0.69 -55.75
C THR A 825 -57.37 0.38 -56.87
N GLY A 826 -56.18 0.83 -57.29
CA GLY A 826 -56.00 1.91 -58.27
C GLY A 826 -56.14 3.32 -57.70
N THR A 827 -56.17 3.46 -56.36
CA THR A 827 -56.23 4.78 -55.70
C THR A 827 -54.83 5.37 -55.60
N ILE A 828 -54.63 6.58 -56.14
CA ILE A 828 -53.33 7.29 -56.17
C ILE A 828 -53.26 8.31 -55.02
N PHE A 829 -52.26 8.18 -54.15
CA PHE A 829 -51.89 9.13 -53.10
C PHE A 829 -50.65 9.92 -53.53
N ASN A 830 -50.82 11.20 -53.87
CA ASN A 830 -49.70 12.10 -54.16
C ASN A 830 -49.32 12.88 -52.89
N LEU A 831 -48.21 12.48 -52.29
CA LEU A 831 -47.64 13.09 -51.08
C LEU A 831 -46.50 14.06 -51.40
N THR A 832 -46.19 14.34 -52.68
CA THR A 832 -45.06 15.21 -53.09
C THR A 832 -45.12 16.60 -52.46
N SER A 833 -46.32 17.11 -52.19
CA SER A 833 -46.53 18.40 -51.51
C SER A 833 -46.17 18.42 -50.02
N LEU A 834 -45.85 17.25 -49.43
CA LEU A 834 -45.38 17.11 -48.05
C LEU A 834 -43.84 17.06 -47.94
N GLY A 835 -43.11 16.98 -49.07
CA GLY A 835 -41.65 17.12 -49.08
C GLY A 835 -41.22 18.51 -48.59
N GLY A 836 -40.21 18.57 -47.72
CA GLY A 836 -39.73 19.80 -47.09
C GLY A 836 -40.54 20.27 -45.86
N LEU A 837 -41.65 19.61 -45.50
CA LEU A 837 -42.33 19.84 -44.23
C LEU A 837 -41.69 18.94 -43.17
N MET A 838 -40.69 19.45 -42.44
CA MET A 838 -40.35 18.85 -41.14
C MET A 838 -41.60 18.95 -40.26
N GLY A 839 -42.23 17.81 -39.97
CA GLY A 839 -43.23 17.73 -38.92
C GLY A 839 -42.53 17.84 -37.57
N GLY A 840 -42.06 19.02 -37.19
CA GLY A 840 -41.32 19.16 -35.94
C GLY A 840 -40.67 20.50 -35.62
N SER A 841 -40.63 21.51 -36.51
CA SER A 841 -40.03 22.79 -36.10
C SER A 841 -40.84 23.52 -35.02
N ASP A 842 -42.13 23.21 -34.86
CA ASP A 842 -42.97 23.82 -33.81
C ASP A 842 -43.55 22.85 -32.76
N ARG A 843 -43.60 21.51 -33.00
CA ARG A 843 -44.10 20.50 -32.03
C ARG A 843 -43.57 19.06 -32.29
N PRO A 844 -42.67 18.50 -31.46
CA PRO A 844 -42.26 17.09 -31.56
C PRO A 844 -43.42 16.13 -31.22
N VAL A 845 -43.41 14.93 -31.81
CA VAL A 845 -44.35 13.85 -31.47
C VAL A 845 -43.82 13.13 -30.22
N TYR A 846 -44.47 13.35 -29.08
CA TYR A 846 -44.14 12.63 -27.84
C TYR A 846 -44.59 11.16 -27.95
N THR A 847 -43.63 10.23 -27.85
CA THR A 847 -43.93 8.80 -27.66
C THR A 847 -43.59 8.42 -26.21
N GLN A 848 -44.41 7.56 -25.60
CA GLN A 848 -44.09 6.93 -24.32
C GLN A 848 -43.19 5.71 -24.58
N VAL A 849 -41.90 5.93 -24.84
CA VAL A 849 -40.89 4.87 -24.79
C VAL A 849 -39.71 5.39 -23.94
N VAL A 850 -39.00 4.47 -23.31
CA VAL A 850 -38.28 4.56 -22.03
C VAL A 850 -37.14 5.60 -21.95
N ASP A 851 -36.75 6.24 -23.05
CA ASP A 851 -35.69 7.26 -23.09
C ASP A 851 -36.22 8.54 -23.73
N ASN A 852 -36.16 9.68 -23.03
CA ASN A 852 -36.74 10.99 -23.42
C ASN A 852 -36.21 11.62 -24.74
N GLY A 853 -36.37 10.95 -25.88
CA GLY A 853 -35.94 11.42 -27.21
C GLY A 853 -37.06 12.13 -27.99
N ASN A 854 -36.69 13.13 -28.79
CA ASN A 854 -37.59 13.73 -29.77
C ASN A 854 -37.55 12.94 -31.08
N VAL A 855 -38.71 12.52 -31.59
CA VAL A 855 -38.82 11.85 -32.91
C VAL A 855 -39.20 12.88 -33.97
N PHE A 856 -38.33 13.05 -34.96
CA PHE A 856 -38.58 13.88 -36.14
C PHE A 856 -38.93 12.99 -37.32
N LEU A 857 -40.03 13.30 -38.01
CA LEU A 857 -40.48 12.59 -39.20
C LEU A 857 -40.39 13.53 -40.40
N SER A 858 -39.64 13.10 -41.42
CA SER A 858 -39.66 13.73 -42.75
C SER A 858 -40.36 12.80 -43.72
N LEU A 859 -41.33 13.33 -44.45
CA LEU A 859 -42.04 12.60 -45.50
C LEU A 859 -41.49 13.05 -46.86
N CYS A 860 -41.23 12.09 -47.74
CA CYS A 860 -40.79 12.33 -49.12
C CYS A 860 -39.41 13.00 -49.25
N GLU A 861 -38.59 13.14 -48.20
CA GLU A 861 -37.19 13.59 -48.27
C GLU A 861 -36.38 12.94 -47.13
N LYS A 862 -35.11 12.62 -47.36
CA LYS A 862 -34.21 12.13 -46.30
C LYS A 862 -33.92 13.30 -45.35
N LEU A 863 -34.05 13.10 -44.04
CA LEU A 863 -33.51 14.04 -43.05
C LEU A 863 -31.99 14.12 -43.31
N GLY A 864 -31.48 15.30 -43.65
CA GLY A 864 -30.03 15.52 -43.69
C GLY A 864 -29.43 15.34 -42.29
N ASP A 865 -28.12 15.09 -42.21
CA ASP A 865 -27.41 14.89 -40.95
C ASP A 865 -27.83 15.95 -39.92
N VAL A 866 -28.57 15.49 -38.91
CA VAL A 866 -28.86 16.29 -37.74
C VAL A 866 -27.72 16.02 -36.79
N GLU A 867 -26.77 16.94 -36.67
CA GLU A 867 -25.79 16.92 -35.57
C GLU A 867 -26.59 16.98 -34.25
N GLY A 868 -26.60 15.87 -33.51
CA GLY A 868 -27.35 15.73 -32.26
C GLY A 868 -26.87 14.54 -31.46
#